data_AF-A0A4S4D155-F1
#
_entry.id   AF-A0A4S4D155-F1
#
_cell.length_a   1.000
_cell.length_b   1.000
_cell.length_c   1.000
_cell.angle_alpha   90.00
_cell.angle_beta   90.00
_cell.angle_gamma   90.00
#
_symmetry.space_group_name_H-M   'P 1'
#
loop_
_entity.id
_entity.type
_entity.pdbx_description
1 polymer ?
#
loop_
_entity_poly.entity_id
_entity_poly.type
_entity_poly.pdbx_seq_one_letter_code
_entity_poly.pdbx_strand_id
1 'polypeptide(L)'
;MKVFVRSIDSKGTEEVAKATERNKKKETNMGPNSPMDNCISLEDDNSPTVGNNPTIGNNQIVVCAVDRIVSLHRNLLCTALVLTPSAFVISAAQIMVKNSKSKLFRSLVLAITALVLEPTAPVVSPTKYSKRVILKTILGRGDGGAGLVGGRVVIGGWVKTSKEVTKKPVPPPVVEGDKVGSKDVTCVETIPTRLPFFRSIMKVFVGSHEPVREKLDSVVQKLPPPPPPLQQSSLFAVLQVSDGSCAANLQVLVDSSIERPSQVMQTGTCILAEGFLQQPEEPGKHAVELKVAKLLHVGTVDQDKYPLSKKRLPLDMLRDFSHFRPRTTTVASVARIRNGLTQATHTFFMINGFLYVQVPIITTADCEGFSEKFHVSTLLGEKIKQEVITTDDTAGISSETVKASIKEKNKQIEVLQRSDSNKEALAAALQDLQITSELVALMEAKEAAKQKFESRASVKPVLVDFSEDFFSRQTYLTVSGRLHLESYARALGNVYSFGPRFQAQKSESKRNVAEMWMVEVEMAFSQLEDAINCAYDLLKSVSQWALDNCSEDLKFLSKRVDQTIEDRLEKMTSSSFRRISYEAAVEVLKQVKDKKFEATIELGAPLTEEHESYLADEIYKMPVIIDSYPKELKPFYVRLNDDGKTVAAFDMIVPKTAILLVTKLENICSQVGKLIRASQNEERLSMLTTRIMELGLPKEQYEWYLDLRMHGTVIHSGFSLAFDLLVAYATGLIDVRDVIPFPRSHGKANN
;
A
#
# COMPACT_ATOMS: atom_id res chain seq x y z
N MET A 1 4.20 24.84 20.90
CA MET A 1 3.25 24.76 19.76
C MET A 1 2.11 25.79 19.83
N LYS A 2 1.29 25.83 20.90
CA LYS A 2 0.21 26.86 21.07
C LYS A 2 0.70 28.32 21.00
N VAL A 3 1.90 28.61 21.53
CA VAL A 3 2.50 29.97 21.51
C VAL A 3 2.96 30.41 20.12
N PHE A 4 3.54 29.48 19.33
CA PHE A 4 3.95 29.76 17.95
C PHE A 4 2.73 30.02 17.04
N VAL A 5 1.65 29.27 17.25
CA VAL A 5 0.38 29.45 16.53
C VAL A 5 -0.33 30.76 16.93
N ARG A 6 -0.30 31.14 18.21
CA ARG A 6 -0.85 32.43 18.69
C ARG A 6 -0.07 33.66 18.21
N SER A 7 1.25 33.55 18.06
CA SER A 7 2.10 34.61 17.50
C SER A 7 1.78 34.94 16.03
N ILE A 8 1.08 34.06 15.31
CA ILE A 8 0.64 34.28 13.92
C ILE A 8 -0.71 35.02 13.88
N ASP A 9 -1.57 34.85 14.88
CA ASP A 9 -2.92 35.46 14.91
C ASP A 9 -2.93 36.94 15.34
N SER A 10 -1.93 37.41 16.09
CA SER A 10 -2.01 38.72 16.77
C SER A 10 -1.90 39.95 15.85
N LYS A 11 -1.61 39.78 14.56
CA LYS A 11 -1.54 40.90 13.59
C LYS A 11 -2.77 41.01 12.67
N GLY A 12 -3.64 39.99 12.62
CA GLY A 12 -4.85 40.01 11.77
C GLY A 12 -6.14 40.35 12.53
N THR A 13 -6.17 40.15 13.84
CA THR A 13 -7.38 40.35 14.66
C THR A 13 -7.65 41.81 15.03
N GLU A 14 -6.64 42.68 14.99
CA GLU A 14 -6.77 44.09 15.36
C GLU A 14 -7.42 44.96 14.27
N GLU A 15 -7.30 44.58 12.99
CA GLU A 15 -7.97 45.27 11.87
C GLU A 15 -9.44 44.83 11.69
N VAL A 16 -9.77 43.57 11.99
CA VAL A 16 -11.15 43.05 11.89
C VAL A 16 -12.04 43.59 13.02
N ALA A 17 -11.48 43.81 14.21
CA ALA A 17 -12.21 44.42 15.33
C ALA A 17 -12.65 45.86 15.04
N LYS A 18 -11.80 46.67 14.38
CA LYS A 18 -12.12 48.06 13.99
C LYS A 18 -13.15 48.15 12.86
N ALA A 19 -13.23 47.14 11.98
CA ALA A 19 -14.24 47.07 10.93
C ALA A 19 -15.62 46.65 11.46
N THR A 20 -15.66 45.81 12.49
CA THR A 20 -16.92 45.27 13.07
C THR A 20 -17.67 46.32 13.91
N GLU A 21 -16.96 47.24 14.57
CA GLU A 21 -17.56 48.34 15.33
C GLU A 21 -18.22 49.42 14.45
N ARG A 22 -17.76 49.60 13.21
CA ARG A 22 -18.37 50.55 12.26
C ARG A 22 -19.69 50.03 11.66
N ASN A 23 -19.88 48.72 11.55
CA ASN A 23 -21.10 48.13 10.99
C ASN A 23 -22.23 47.96 12.02
N LYS A 24 -21.91 47.81 13.30
CA LYS A 24 -22.92 47.71 14.38
C LYS A 24 -23.76 48.97 14.62
N LYS A 25 -23.34 50.13 14.10
CA LYS A 25 -24.06 51.41 14.23
C LYS A 25 -25.13 51.64 13.14
N LYS A 26 -25.29 50.74 12.17
CA LYS A 26 -26.24 50.88 11.05
C LYS A 26 -27.47 49.97 11.11
N GLU A 27 -27.54 48.99 12.01
CA GLU A 27 -28.61 47.97 12.02
C GLU A 27 -29.58 48.03 13.21
N THR A 28 -29.62 49.11 13.97
CA THR A 28 -30.68 49.34 14.97
C THR A 28 -31.77 50.24 14.39
N ASN A 29 -32.61 49.68 13.52
CA ASN A 29 -33.96 50.16 13.27
C ASN A 29 -34.71 49.12 12.40
N MET A 30 -35.42 48.20 13.03
CA MET A 30 -36.79 47.79 12.72
C MET A 30 -37.16 46.54 13.54
N GLY A 31 -38.30 46.63 14.24
CA GLY A 31 -38.80 45.63 15.19
C GLY A 31 -39.63 44.50 14.57
N PRO A 32 -40.09 43.54 15.38
CA PRO A 32 -40.50 42.21 14.92
C PRO A 32 -42.03 42.00 14.89
N ASN A 33 -42.48 41.06 14.05
CA ASN A 33 -43.67 40.24 14.32
C ASN A 33 -43.51 38.86 13.63
N SER A 34 -43.79 37.81 14.40
CA SER A 34 -43.86 36.39 14.04
C SER A 34 -45.35 35.98 13.83
N PRO A 35 -45.78 34.69 13.78
CA PRO A 35 -45.10 33.40 13.53
C PRO A 35 -45.89 32.40 12.60
N MET A 36 -45.29 31.21 12.37
CA MET A 36 -45.86 29.83 12.24
C MET A 36 -46.94 29.50 11.19
N ASP A 37 -46.72 28.48 10.32
CA ASP A 37 -47.13 27.07 10.53
C ASP A 37 -47.15 26.20 9.24
N ASN A 38 -46.86 24.90 9.45
CA ASN A 38 -47.33 23.66 8.80
C ASN A 38 -46.97 23.21 7.36
N CYS A 39 -46.27 22.07 7.37
CA CYS A 39 -46.43 20.81 6.61
C CYS A 39 -47.56 20.69 5.56
N ILE A 40 -47.24 20.06 4.42
CA ILE A 40 -47.67 18.69 4.03
C ILE A 40 -47.16 18.38 2.60
N SER A 41 -46.69 17.14 2.45
CA SER A 41 -46.27 16.40 1.26
C SER A 41 -47.42 16.16 0.25
N LEU A 42 -47.08 15.90 -1.02
CA LEU A 42 -47.57 14.76 -1.82
C LEU A 42 -46.92 14.75 -3.22
N GLU A 43 -46.70 13.53 -3.69
CA GLU A 43 -45.97 13.09 -4.88
C GLU A 43 -46.83 13.10 -6.17
N ASP A 44 -46.12 12.87 -7.29
CA ASP A 44 -46.53 12.24 -8.56
C ASP A 44 -47.57 12.95 -9.43
N ASP A 45 -47.27 13.24 -10.70
CA ASP A 45 -47.05 12.24 -11.75
C ASP A 45 -46.90 12.87 -13.16
N ASN A 46 -46.12 12.18 -14.00
CA ASN A 46 -46.15 12.06 -15.47
C ASN A 46 -46.29 13.26 -16.46
N SER A 47 -45.26 13.31 -17.33
CA SER A 47 -45.13 13.90 -18.68
C SER A 47 -46.16 13.38 -19.74
N PRO A 48 -46.13 13.68 -21.07
CA PRO A 48 -45.14 14.44 -21.88
C PRO A 48 -45.70 15.27 -23.11
N THR A 49 -44.75 15.84 -23.88
CA THR A 49 -44.69 16.03 -25.37
C THR A 49 -45.05 17.35 -26.09
N VAL A 50 -44.03 17.89 -26.79
CA VAL A 50 -43.95 18.37 -28.22
C VAL A 50 -44.80 19.60 -28.62
N GLY A 51 -44.35 20.64 -29.34
CA GLY A 51 -43.11 21.01 -30.03
C GLY A 51 -43.36 22.20 -31.00
N ASN A 52 -42.28 22.69 -31.62
CA ASN A 52 -42.18 23.50 -32.87
C ASN A 52 -42.20 25.05 -32.86
N ASN A 53 -41.07 25.59 -33.35
CA ASN A 53 -40.81 26.92 -33.96
C ASN A 53 -41.40 27.00 -35.39
N PRO A 54 -41.56 28.21 -36.00
CA PRO A 54 -40.55 28.67 -36.98
C PRO A 54 -40.32 30.20 -37.12
N THR A 55 -39.32 30.49 -37.96
CA THR A 55 -38.49 31.67 -38.24
C THR A 55 -39.06 32.72 -39.23
N ILE A 56 -38.34 33.87 -39.38
CA ILE A 56 -38.14 34.83 -40.53
C ILE A 56 -38.19 36.29 -39.97
N GLY A 57 -37.36 37.30 -40.30
CA GLY A 57 -36.26 37.59 -41.23
C GLY A 57 -35.84 39.09 -41.14
N ASN A 58 -34.70 39.47 -41.72
CA ASN A 58 -33.79 40.60 -41.38
C ASN A 58 -34.12 42.06 -41.82
N ASN A 59 -33.52 43.00 -41.05
CA ASN A 59 -32.78 44.25 -41.40
C ASN A 59 -33.43 45.47 -42.06
N GLN A 60 -33.69 46.50 -41.23
CA GLN A 60 -33.18 47.89 -41.25
C GLN A 60 -33.92 48.60 -40.11
N ILE A 61 -33.29 49.19 -39.08
CA ILE A 61 -32.75 50.55 -39.08
C ILE A 61 -31.72 50.63 -37.95
N VAL A 62 -30.46 50.47 -38.34
CA VAL A 62 -29.25 50.70 -37.57
C VAL A 62 -28.91 52.19 -37.70
N VAL A 63 -29.54 53.07 -36.92
CA VAL A 63 -29.01 54.43 -36.61
C VAL A 63 -29.49 54.93 -35.24
N CYS A 64 -30.64 54.51 -34.70
CA CYS A 64 -31.12 54.98 -33.39
C CYS A 64 -30.67 54.14 -32.17
N ALA A 65 -29.92 53.05 -32.35
CA ALA A 65 -29.48 52.17 -31.25
C ALA A 65 -28.15 52.58 -30.61
N VAL A 66 -27.34 53.40 -31.28
CA VAL A 66 -25.97 53.73 -30.83
C VAL A 66 -25.98 54.70 -29.65
N ASP A 67 -26.89 55.67 -29.62
CA ASP A 67 -26.96 56.67 -28.52
C ASP A 67 -27.56 56.11 -27.22
N ARG A 68 -28.42 55.08 -27.29
CA ARG A 68 -28.93 54.39 -26.09
C ARG A 68 -27.90 53.45 -25.47
N ILE A 69 -26.96 52.90 -26.24
CA ILE A 69 -25.92 51.99 -25.74
C ILE A 69 -24.83 52.76 -24.97
N VAL A 70 -24.49 53.98 -25.40
CA VAL A 70 -23.50 54.83 -24.71
C VAL A 70 -24.01 55.31 -23.35
N SER A 71 -25.31 55.58 -23.22
CA SER A 71 -25.94 55.94 -21.94
C SER A 71 -26.03 54.75 -20.97
N LEU A 72 -26.29 53.54 -21.48
CA LEU A 72 -26.39 52.33 -20.65
C LEU A 72 -25.01 51.85 -20.12
N HIS A 73 -23.93 52.08 -20.88
CA HIS A 73 -22.57 51.69 -20.48
C HIS A 73 -21.96 52.55 -19.36
N ARG A 74 -22.37 53.82 -19.24
CA ARG A 74 -21.88 54.70 -18.17
C ARG A 74 -22.42 54.32 -16.79
N ASN A 75 -23.65 53.81 -16.71
CA ASN A 75 -24.25 53.34 -15.45
C ASN A 75 -23.81 51.92 -15.06
N LEU A 76 -23.48 51.06 -16.03
CA LEU A 76 -22.95 49.72 -15.73
C LEU A 76 -21.52 49.76 -15.18
N LEU A 77 -20.67 50.69 -15.67
CA LEU A 77 -19.30 50.85 -15.17
C LEU A 77 -19.24 51.35 -13.71
N CYS A 78 -20.17 52.22 -13.30
CA CYS A 78 -20.21 52.73 -11.93
C CYS A 78 -20.71 51.70 -10.90
N THR A 79 -21.42 50.65 -11.34
CA THR A 79 -21.99 49.64 -10.43
C THR A 79 -21.10 48.40 -10.29
N ALA A 80 -20.15 48.17 -11.20
CA ALA A 80 -19.26 47.00 -11.21
C ALA A 80 -18.01 47.13 -10.29
N LEU A 81 -17.85 48.23 -9.56
CA LEU A 81 -16.65 48.54 -8.76
C LEU A 81 -16.70 48.00 -7.31
N VAL A 82 -17.68 47.15 -6.94
CA VAL A 82 -17.89 46.72 -5.54
C VAL A 82 -17.81 45.20 -5.31
N LEU A 83 -17.54 44.37 -6.33
CA LEU A 83 -17.38 42.91 -6.13
C LEU A 83 -16.15 42.38 -6.91
N THR A 84 -15.42 41.45 -6.28
CA THR A 84 -14.07 40.92 -6.60
C THR A 84 -13.72 40.83 -8.12
N PRO A 85 -12.65 41.47 -8.63
CA PRO A 85 -12.57 41.83 -10.06
C PRO A 85 -11.52 41.06 -10.88
N SER A 86 -11.38 39.73 -10.75
CA SER A 86 -10.40 39.00 -11.58
C SER A 86 -11.02 38.27 -12.77
N ALA A 87 -12.02 37.41 -12.55
CA ALA A 87 -12.56 36.56 -13.63
C ALA A 87 -13.37 37.32 -14.70
N PHE A 88 -14.14 38.35 -14.30
CA PHE A 88 -15.01 39.10 -15.21
C PHE A 88 -14.22 40.04 -16.13
N VAL A 89 -13.14 40.65 -15.62
CA VAL A 89 -12.25 41.53 -16.38
C VAL A 89 -11.50 40.74 -17.46
N ILE A 90 -11.05 39.51 -17.14
CA ILE A 90 -10.38 38.61 -18.09
C ILE A 90 -11.33 38.20 -19.23
N SER A 91 -12.57 37.83 -18.91
CA SER A 91 -13.55 37.41 -19.91
C SER A 91 -13.95 38.57 -20.85
N ALA A 92 -14.15 39.78 -20.30
CA ALA A 92 -14.43 40.97 -21.08
C ALA A 92 -13.25 41.40 -21.98
N ALA A 93 -12.02 41.32 -21.47
CA ALA A 93 -10.80 41.62 -22.24
C ALA A 93 -10.60 40.62 -23.41
N GLN A 94 -10.84 39.32 -23.18
CA GLN A 94 -10.75 38.30 -24.22
C GLN A 94 -11.78 38.48 -25.34
N ILE A 95 -12.99 38.92 -25.01
CA ILE A 95 -14.05 39.24 -25.99
C ILE A 95 -13.66 40.49 -26.81
N MET A 96 -13.12 41.53 -26.18
CA MET A 96 -12.65 42.74 -26.87
C MET A 96 -11.45 42.49 -27.80
N VAL A 97 -10.52 41.60 -27.43
CA VAL A 97 -9.39 41.21 -28.28
C VAL A 97 -9.86 40.43 -29.52
N LYS A 98 -10.83 39.52 -29.36
CA LYS A 98 -11.37 38.71 -30.47
C LYS A 98 -12.08 39.56 -31.53
N ASN A 99 -12.78 40.62 -31.14
CA ASN A 99 -13.58 41.44 -32.07
C ASN A 99 -12.84 42.65 -32.67
N SER A 100 -11.60 42.96 -32.24
CA SER A 100 -10.86 44.12 -32.77
C SER A 100 -9.98 43.77 -33.98
N LYS A 101 -10.07 44.56 -35.06
CA LYS A 101 -9.18 44.47 -36.26
C LYS A 101 -7.88 45.29 -36.11
N SER A 102 -7.72 46.05 -35.03
CA SER A 102 -6.54 46.92 -34.80
C SER A 102 -5.45 46.21 -34.00
N LYS A 103 -4.25 46.09 -34.60
CA LYS A 103 -3.05 45.53 -33.93
C LYS A 103 -2.64 46.33 -32.70
N LEU A 104 -2.74 47.67 -32.76
CA LEU A 104 -2.35 48.56 -31.66
C LEU A 104 -3.27 48.37 -30.45
N PHE A 105 -4.58 48.23 -30.69
CA PHE A 105 -5.58 48.04 -29.65
C PHE A 105 -5.43 46.68 -28.95
N ARG A 106 -5.15 45.60 -29.71
CA ARG A 106 -4.87 44.29 -29.12
C ARG A 106 -3.63 44.32 -28.22
N SER A 107 -2.56 45.00 -28.67
CA SER A 107 -1.33 45.12 -27.89
C SER A 107 -1.54 45.92 -26.61
N LEU A 108 -2.35 46.98 -26.66
CA LEU A 108 -2.68 47.82 -25.51
C LEU A 108 -3.57 47.08 -24.49
N VAL A 109 -4.58 46.34 -24.95
CA VAL A 109 -5.45 45.53 -24.08
C VAL A 109 -4.67 44.39 -23.43
N LEU A 110 -3.74 43.74 -24.14
CA LEU A 110 -2.83 42.74 -23.57
C LEU A 110 -1.88 43.34 -22.52
N ALA A 111 -1.30 44.51 -22.79
CA ALA A 111 -0.42 45.20 -21.84
C ALA A 111 -1.18 45.65 -20.58
N ILE A 112 -2.41 46.14 -20.72
CA ILE A 112 -3.27 46.53 -19.59
C ILE A 112 -3.74 45.28 -18.81
N THR A 113 -4.06 44.18 -19.49
CA THR A 113 -4.43 42.92 -18.80
C THR A 113 -3.25 42.36 -17.99
N ALA A 114 -2.02 42.51 -18.49
CA ALA A 114 -0.79 42.15 -17.79
C ALA A 114 -0.46 43.11 -16.62
N LEU A 115 -0.86 44.38 -16.69
CA LEU A 115 -0.69 45.38 -15.62
C LEU A 115 -1.76 45.31 -14.53
N VAL A 116 -2.96 44.81 -14.84
CA VAL A 116 -4.10 44.68 -13.91
C VAL A 116 -4.08 43.35 -13.14
N LEU A 117 -3.36 42.34 -13.65
CA LEU A 117 -3.05 41.13 -12.91
C LEU A 117 -1.79 41.37 -12.06
N GLU A 118 -1.96 41.89 -10.85
CA GLU A 118 -0.94 41.64 -9.82
C GLU A 118 -0.73 40.12 -9.75
N PRO A 119 0.50 39.60 -9.78
CA PRO A 119 0.74 38.18 -9.60
C PRO A 119 0.28 37.82 -8.19
N THR A 120 -0.94 37.33 -8.06
CA THR A 120 -1.45 36.74 -6.82
C THR A 120 -0.47 35.65 -6.47
N ALA A 121 0.24 35.80 -5.34
CA ALA A 121 1.25 34.85 -4.90
C ALA A 121 0.67 33.43 -5.01
N PRO A 122 1.37 32.47 -5.63
CA PRO A 122 0.82 31.13 -5.83
C PRO A 122 0.49 30.51 -4.47
N VAL A 123 -0.80 30.27 -4.24
CA VAL A 123 -1.31 29.83 -2.94
C VAL A 123 -1.25 28.31 -2.89
N VAL A 124 -0.38 27.76 -2.03
CA VAL A 124 -0.54 26.39 -1.55
C VAL A 124 -1.39 26.45 -0.29
N SER A 125 -2.61 25.94 -0.37
CA SER A 125 -3.50 25.87 0.78
C SER A 125 -2.95 24.87 1.82
N PRO A 126 -2.90 25.24 3.11
CA PRO A 126 -2.66 24.29 4.18
C PRO A 126 -3.66 23.13 4.14
N THR A 127 -3.30 22.02 4.77
CA THR A 127 -4.23 20.89 4.91
C THR A 127 -5.41 21.25 5.81
N LYS A 128 -6.56 20.60 5.59
CA LYS A 128 -7.78 20.78 6.42
C LYS A 128 -7.52 20.66 7.93
N TYR A 129 -6.58 19.79 8.33
CA TYR A 129 -6.31 19.46 9.74
C TYR A 129 -4.95 19.98 10.23
N SER A 130 -4.22 20.77 9.44
CA SER A 130 -2.94 21.33 9.84
C SER A 130 -2.65 22.63 9.09
N LYS A 131 -2.13 23.64 9.80
CA LYS A 131 -1.57 24.85 9.19
C LYS A 131 -0.32 24.55 8.31
N ARG A 132 0.18 23.32 8.35
CA ARG A 132 1.29 22.86 7.50
C ARG A 132 0.80 22.51 6.10
N VAL A 133 1.66 22.77 5.13
CA VAL A 133 1.60 22.24 3.77
C VAL A 133 2.29 20.88 3.75
N ILE A 134 1.64 19.89 3.14
CA ILE A 134 2.22 18.57 2.90
C ILE A 134 3.21 18.65 1.75
N LEU A 135 4.41 18.10 1.91
CA LEU A 135 5.48 18.21 0.90
C LEU A 135 5.09 17.59 -0.44
N LYS A 136 4.33 16.49 -0.46
CA LYS A 136 3.78 15.89 -1.70
C LYS A 136 2.98 16.89 -2.54
N THR A 137 2.27 17.85 -1.92
CA THR A 137 1.48 18.86 -2.67
C THR A 137 2.35 19.92 -3.36
N ILE A 138 3.60 20.06 -2.92
CA ILE A 138 4.60 20.93 -3.56
C ILE A 138 5.39 20.11 -4.59
N LEU A 139 6.01 19.02 -4.12
CA LEU A 139 7.01 18.26 -4.88
C LEU A 139 6.41 17.28 -5.89
N GLY A 140 5.18 16.81 -5.67
CA GLY A 140 4.50 15.85 -6.55
C GLY A 140 3.75 16.50 -7.72
N ARG A 141 3.93 17.81 -7.92
CA ARG A 141 3.41 18.51 -9.11
C ARG A 141 4.25 18.16 -10.34
N GLY A 142 3.65 18.21 -11.52
CA GLY A 142 4.36 17.97 -12.78
C GLY A 142 5.52 18.95 -13.06
N ASP A 143 5.48 20.14 -12.46
CA ASP A 143 6.53 21.17 -12.51
C ASP A 143 7.53 21.07 -11.33
N GLY A 144 7.44 20.03 -10.49
CA GLY A 144 8.26 19.86 -9.29
C GLY A 144 8.07 20.96 -8.23
N GLY A 145 7.01 21.77 -8.35
CA GLY A 145 6.73 22.91 -7.47
C GLY A 145 7.16 24.25 -8.04
N ALA A 146 7.75 24.32 -9.25
CA ALA A 146 8.26 25.57 -9.82
C ALA A 146 7.20 26.68 -9.93
N GLY A 147 5.94 26.34 -10.23
CA GLY A 147 4.83 27.29 -10.26
C GLY A 147 4.42 27.85 -8.89
N LEU A 148 5.06 27.41 -7.80
CA LEU A 148 4.82 27.85 -6.43
C LEU A 148 5.91 28.80 -5.89
N VAL A 149 6.90 29.15 -6.71
CA VAL A 149 7.95 30.11 -6.36
C VAL A 149 7.34 31.46 -5.96
N GLY A 150 7.86 32.05 -4.89
CA GLY A 150 7.32 33.25 -4.24
C GLY A 150 6.24 32.95 -3.20
N GLY A 151 5.68 31.73 -3.20
CA GLY A 151 4.67 31.30 -2.23
C GLY A 151 5.25 31.19 -0.82
N ARG A 152 4.57 31.78 0.16
CA ARG A 152 4.88 31.62 1.59
C ARG A 152 4.20 30.37 2.13
N VAL A 153 4.97 29.47 2.73
CA VAL A 153 4.46 28.19 3.25
C VAL A 153 5.00 27.88 4.63
N VAL A 154 4.22 27.11 5.40
CA VAL A 154 4.67 26.48 6.63
C VAL A 154 4.78 24.99 6.37
N ILE A 155 5.96 24.41 6.54
CA ILE A 155 6.19 22.96 6.45
C ILE A 155 6.61 22.42 7.79
N GLY A 156 6.52 21.10 7.98
CA GLY A 156 7.17 20.45 9.10
C GLY A 156 7.49 19.01 8.78
N GLY A 157 8.61 18.54 9.29
CA GLY A 157 9.16 17.22 8.98
C GLY A 157 10.43 16.95 9.77
N TRP A 158 11.16 15.92 9.39
CA TRP A 158 12.46 15.59 9.96
C TRP A 158 13.59 15.72 8.94
N VAL A 159 14.76 16.09 9.43
CA VAL A 159 15.98 16.20 8.62
C VAL A 159 16.46 14.81 8.23
N LYS A 160 16.65 14.59 6.93
CA LYS A 160 17.16 13.33 6.35
C LYS A 160 18.66 13.37 6.15
N THR A 161 19.15 14.49 5.63
CA THR A 161 20.56 14.80 5.44
C THR A 161 20.72 16.31 5.51
N SER A 162 21.92 16.78 5.83
CA SER A 162 22.23 18.20 5.90
C SER A 162 23.63 18.49 5.41
N LYS A 163 23.87 19.71 4.93
CA LYS A 163 25.20 20.22 4.59
C LYS A 163 25.33 21.66 5.05
N GLU A 164 26.48 22.01 5.61
CA GLU A 164 26.83 23.40 5.91
C GLU A 164 27.51 24.03 4.71
N VAL A 165 27.13 25.27 4.36
CA VAL A 165 27.64 25.99 3.20
C VAL A 165 28.03 27.40 3.62
N THR A 166 29.25 27.79 3.27
CA THR A 166 29.76 29.16 3.45
C THR A 166 29.79 29.85 2.10
N LYS A 167 28.99 30.90 1.91
CA LYS A 167 29.05 31.71 0.68
C LYS A 167 30.20 32.71 0.83
N LYS A 168 31.24 32.59 -0.01
CA LYS A 168 32.28 33.62 -0.13
C LYS A 168 31.71 34.81 -0.94
N PRO A 169 32.06 36.06 -0.61
CA PRO A 169 31.57 37.22 -1.38
C PRO A 169 32.01 37.11 -2.84
N VAL A 170 31.11 37.41 -3.77
CA VAL A 170 31.46 37.62 -5.19
C VAL A 170 32.20 38.96 -5.28
N PRO A 171 33.42 39.04 -5.84
CA PRO A 171 34.09 40.32 -6.03
C PRO A 171 33.26 41.19 -6.99
N PRO A 172 33.24 42.53 -6.80
CA PRO A 172 32.48 43.42 -7.68
C PRO A 172 32.96 43.28 -9.14
N PRO A 173 32.08 43.50 -10.12
CA PRO A 173 32.46 43.42 -11.53
C PRO A 173 33.57 44.44 -11.81
N VAL A 174 34.68 43.95 -12.34
CA VAL A 174 35.79 44.79 -12.81
C VAL A 174 35.28 45.58 -14.00
N VAL A 175 35.24 46.90 -13.85
CA VAL A 175 35.01 47.83 -14.96
C VAL A 175 36.18 47.69 -15.93
N GLU A 176 35.90 47.29 -17.17
CA GLU A 176 36.89 47.20 -18.24
C GLU A 176 37.45 48.61 -18.53
N GLY A 177 38.73 48.80 -18.19
CA GLY A 177 39.55 49.87 -18.74
C GLY A 177 40.22 49.41 -20.03
N ASP A 178 40.16 50.28 -21.03
CA ASP A 178 40.69 50.13 -22.39
C ASP A 178 42.08 49.46 -22.46
N LYS A 179 42.21 48.47 -23.36
CA LYS A 179 43.50 47.90 -23.76
C LYS A 179 43.82 48.23 -25.22
N VAL A 180 44.92 48.96 -25.41
CA VAL A 180 45.64 49.09 -26.68
C VAL A 180 46.97 48.33 -26.57
N GLY A 181 47.21 47.40 -27.51
CA GLY A 181 48.51 46.85 -27.98
C GLY A 181 49.42 46.13 -26.95
N SER A 182 50.22 45.12 -27.27
CA SER A 182 50.58 44.41 -28.50
C SER A 182 51.26 43.08 -28.10
N LYS A 183 51.30 42.17 -29.07
CA LYS A 183 51.76 40.77 -29.08
C LYS A 183 53.13 40.50 -28.42
N ASP A 184 53.28 39.31 -27.83
CA ASP A 184 54.18 38.29 -28.39
C ASP A 184 53.82 36.86 -27.96
N VAL A 185 54.06 35.94 -28.89
CA VAL A 185 53.59 34.56 -28.98
C VAL A 185 54.72 33.61 -28.63
N THR A 186 54.44 32.49 -27.93
CA THR A 186 54.96 31.17 -28.36
C THR A 186 54.20 30.02 -27.70
N CYS A 187 53.80 29.06 -28.55
CA CYS A 187 53.05 27.86 -28.25
C CYS A 187 54.00 26.65 -28.19
N VAL A 188 53.76 25.68 -27.29
CA VAL A 188 54.01 24.25 -27.54
C VAL A 188 52.97 23.41 -26.77
N GLU A 189 52.14 22.71 -27.55
CA GLU A 189 51.61 21.31 -27.47
C GLU A 189 51.83 20.51 -26.15
N THR A 190 50.99 19.59 -25.64
CA THR A 190 49.85 18.78 -26.12
C THR A 190 49.19 18.06 -24.90
N ILE A 191 47.94 17.60 -25.06
CA ILE A 191 47.06 16.83 -24.14
C ILE A 191 47.35 15.29 -24.28
N PRO A 192 46.73 14.27 -23.61
CA PRO A 192 46.09 14.07 -22.27
C PRO A 192 46.67 12.87 -21.47
N THR A 193 46.22 12.63 -20.22
CA THR A 193 45.68 11.33 -19.77
C THR A 193 45.15 11.35 -18.33
N ARG A 194 44.32 10.35 -18.03
CA ARG A 194 43.32 10.22 -16.96
C ARG A 194 43.86 9.51 -15.71
N LEU A 195 43.46 10.03 -14.53
CA LEU A 195 42.96 9.34 -13.31
C LEU A 195 43.88 8.36 -12.52
N PRO A 196 43.57 8.07 -11.23
CA PRO A 196 44.51 8.18 -10.10
C PRO A 196 44.71 6.87 -9.30
N PHE A 197 45.68 6.83 -8.38
CA PHE A 197 45.58 6.33 -6.97
C PHE A 197 46.94 5.86 -6.38
N PHE A 198 47.04 6.00 -5.06
CA PHE A 198 48.09 5.52 -4.14
C PHE A 198 49.43 6.28 -4.22
N ARG A 199 50.12 6.63 -3.13
CA ARG A 199 50.29 5.90 -1.86
C ARG A 199 50.84 6.86 -0.80
N SER A 200 50.34 6.75 0.42
CA SER A 200 50.85 7.42 1.63
C SER A 200 52.17 6.84 2.12
N ILE A 201 52.81 7.59 3.03
CA ILE A 201 53.62 7.21 4.21
C ILE A 201 55.13 7.47 4.17
N MET A 202 55.49 8.42 5.05
CA MET A 202 56.68 8.56 5.92
C MET A 202 58.10 8.59 5.32
N LYS A 203 58.86 9.63 5.68
CA LYS A 203 59.88 9.65 6.76
C LYS A 203 60.66 10.98 6.65
N VAL A 204 60.77 11.86 7.66
CA VAL A 204 61.41 11.80 9.00
C VAL A 204 62.54 12.84 9.01
N PHE A 205 62.41 13.79 9.94
CA PHE A 205 63.45 14.49 10.74
C PHE A 205 64.78 14.88 10.09
N VAL A 206 65.08 16.19 10.08
CA VAL A 206 66.31 16.79 10.65
C VAL A 206 66.03 18.26 11.02
N GLY A 207 66.15 18.63 12.30
CA GLY A 207 66.41 20.01 12.76
C GLY A 207 67.91 20.28 12.70
N SER A 208 68.45 21.49 12.57
CA SER A 208 68.31 22.63 13.47
C SER A 208 69.36 23.70 13.05
N HIS A 209 69.25 24.89 13.65
CA HIS A 209 70.22 26.00 13.72
C HIS A 209 70.24 27.12 12.65
N GLU A 210 69.77 28.28 13.14
CA GLU A 210 70.08 29.67 12.76
C GLU A 210 71.57 30.04 13.02
N PRO A 211 72.10 31.10 12.38
CA PRO A 211 72.11 32.42 13.06
C PRO A 211 71.84 33.66 12.18
N VAL A 212 70.95 34.51 12.67
CA VAL A 212 71.04 35.98 12.89
C VAL A 212 72.09 36.78 12.08
N ARG A 213 71.61 37.78 11.33
CA ARG A 213 72.33 39.05 11.13
C ARG A 213 71.35 40.23 11.04
N GLU A 214 71.38 41.09 12.06
CA GLU A 214 70.69 42.38 12.11
C GLU A 214 71.28 43.40 11.13
N LYS A 215 70.41 44.23 10.54
CA LYS A 215 70.71 45.63 10.22
C LYS A 215 69.44 46.47 10.38
N LEU A 216 69.49 47.39 11.33
CA LEU A 216 68.59 48.52 11.52
C LEU A 216 68.71 49.49 10.32
N ASP A 217 67.59 50.03 9.81
CA ASP A 217 67.31 51.46 10.00
C ASP A 217 65.96 51.95 9.44
N SER A 218 65.42 52.90 10.21
CA SER A 218 64.48 53.98 9.88
C SER A 218 62.96 53.70 9.80
N VAL A 219 62.32 54.18 10.87
CA VAL A 219 60.88 54.30 11.09
C VAL A 219 60.34 55.54 10.36
N VAL A 220 59.32 55.36 9.52
CA VAL A 220 58.28 56.37 9.27
C VAL A 220 56.92 55.67 9.38
N GLN A 221 56.19 55.97 10.45
CA GLN A 221 54.85 55.47 10.71
C GLN A 221 53.86 56.04 9.68
N LYS A 222 53.25 55.18 8.88
CA LYS A 222 51.99 55.45 8.18
C LYS A 222 50.89 54.69 8.90
N LEU A 223 49.89 55.39 9.43
CA LEU A 223 48.70 54.76 10.03
C LEU A 223 48.09 53.76 9.03
N PRO A 224 47.69 52.55 9.46
CA PRO A 224 46.95 51.64 8.60
C PRO A 224 45.58 52.26 8.26
N PRO A 225 45.09 52.09 7.02
CA PRO A 225 43.72 52.49 6.67
C PRO A 225 42.72 51.71 7.55
N PRO A 226 41.53 52.28 7.81
CA PRO A 226 40.51 51.60 8.61
C PRO A 226 40.20 50.23 7.99
N PRO A 227 39.95 49.19 8.80
CA PRO A 227 39.57 47.89 8.27
C PRO A 227 38.34 48.06 7.37
N PRO A 228 38.29 47.40 6.20
CA PRO A 228 37.06 47.36 5.42
C PRO A 228 35.93 46.83 6.31
N PRO A 229 34.69 47.29 6.13
CA PRO A 229 33.57 46.77 6.91
C PRO A 229 33.58 45.25 6.82
N LEU A 230 33.48 44.58 7.98
CA LEU A 230 33.40 43.13 8.09
C LEU A 230 32.29 42.62 7.15
N GLN A 231 32.66 42.20 5.94
CA GLN A 231 31.76 41.52 5.03
C GLN A 231 31.53 40.13 5.62
N GLN A 232 30.44 40.01 6.38
CA GLN A 232 30.02 38.76 7.00
C GLN A 232 29.84 37.69 5.92
N SER A 233 30.68 36.65 5.98
CA SER A 233 30.41 35.40 5.27
C SER A 233 29.09 34.83 5.79
N SER A 234 28.05 34.83 4.97
CA SER A 234 26.77 34.23 5.33
C SER A 234 26.92 32.71 5.36
N LEU A 235 26.79 32.14 6.57
CA LEU A 235 26.81 30.71 6.83
C LEU A 235 25.37 30.17 6.73
N PHE A 236 25.17 29.13 5.91
CA PHE A 236 23.87 28.49 5.71
C PHE A 236 23.91 27.01 6.08
N ALA A 237 22.83 26.53 6.68
CA ALA A 237 22.53 25.10 6.75
C ALA A 237 21.53 24.74 5.64
N VAL A 238 21.94 23.81 4.77
CA VAL A 238 21.09 23.21 3.73
C VAL A 238 20.56 21.89 4.26
N LEU A 239 19.26 21.82 4.51
CA LEU A 239 18.59 20.65 5.06
C LEU A 239 17.75 19.96 3.98
N GLN A 240 17.83 18.64 3.90
CA GLN A 240 16.89 17.82 3.13
C GLN A 240 15.82 17.32 4.10
N VAL A 241 14.61 17.82 3.95
CA VAL A 241 13.51 17.59 4.90
C VAL A 241 12.48 16.67 4.28
N SER A 242 12.03 15.68 5.07
CA SER A 242 10.93 14.79 4.72
C SER A 242 9.82 14.88 5.76
N ASP A 243 8.57 14.85 5.32
CA ASP A 243 7.39 14.71 6.17
C ASP A 243 6.74 13.32 6.02
N GLY A 244 7.32 12.43 5.22
CA GLY A 244 6.81 11.10 4.92
C GLY A 244 5.73 11.03 3.83
N SER A 245 5.29 12.16 3.27
CA SER A 245 4.18 12.19 2.29
C SER A 245 4.56 11.72 0.89
N CYS A 246 5.84 11.87 0.49
CA CYS A 246 6.39 11.43 -0.80
C CYS A 246 7.83 10.91 -0.62
N ALA A 247 8.39 10.30 -1.66
CA ALA A 247 9.78 9.84 -1.66
C ALA A 247 10.80 11.00 -1.78
N ALA A 248 10.39 12.11 -2.41
CA ALA A 248 11.20 13.31 -2.55
C ALA A 248 11.35 14.07 -1.22
N ASN A 249 12.47 14.77 -1.07
CA ASN A 249 12.74 15.66 0.07
C ASN A 249 12.72 17.11 -0.41
N LEU A 250 12.24 18.01 0.43
CA LEU A 250 12.34 19.45 0.17
C LEU A 250 13.69 19.97 0.68
N GLN A 251 14.39 20.72 -0.16
CA GLN A 251 15.56 21.47 0.24
C GLN A 251 15.13 22.70 1.04
N VAL A 252 15.69 22.87 2.24
CA VAL A 252 15.36 23.94 3.19
C VAL A 252 16.65 24.67 3.57
N LEU A 253 16.70 25.97 3.29
CA LEU A 253 17.83 26.84 3.59
C LEU A 253 17.59 27.60 4.89
N VAL A 254 18.45 27.36 5.88
CA VAL A 254 18.44 28.06 7.17
C VAL A 254 19.67 28.95 7.25
N ASP A 255 19.45 30.25 7.36
CA ASP A 255 20.52 31.23 7.61
C ASP A 255 20.97 31.14 9.07
N SER A 256 22.28 31.22 9.31
CA SER A 256 22.87 31.23 10.66
C SER A 256 22.36 32.34 11.57
N SER A 257 21.81 33.42 11.01
CA SER A 257 21.13 34.49 11.75
C SER A 257 19.79 34.06 12.36
N ILE A 258 19.15 33.02 11.82
CA ILE A 258 17.88 32.48 12.33
C ILE A 258 18.16 31.44 13.41
N GLU A 259 19.00 30.45 13.12
CA GLU A 259 19.33 29.37 14.05
C GLU A 259 20.74 28.85 13.74
N ARG A 260 21.48 28.39 14.77
CA ARG A 260 22.82 27.84 14.55
C ARG A 260 22.74 26.48 13.81
N PRO A 261 23.54 26.26 12.74
CA PRO A 261 23.52 25.00 11.99
C PRO A 261 23.64 23.74 12.86
N SER A 262 24.52 23.77 13.87
CA SER A 262 24.76 22.64 14.78
C SER A 262 23.53 22.15 15.55
N GLN A 263 22.49 22.99 15.71
CA GLN A 263 21.27 22.64 16.44
C GLN A 263 20.24 21.93 15.56
N VAL A 264 20.31 22.08 14.24
CA VAL A 264 19.24 21.65 13.31
C VAL A 264 19.70 20.65 12.25
N MET A 265 21.01 20.48 12.06
CA MET A 265 21.57 19.60 11.03
C MET A 265 21.51 18.10 11.37
N GLN A 266 21.30 17.75 12.64
CA GLN A 266 21.26 16.37 13.09
C GLN A 266 20.18 15.54 12.36
N THR A 267 20.56 14.39 11.80
CA THR A 267 19.62 13.49 11.12
C THR A 267 18.54 13.03 12.10
N GLY A 268 17.27 13.13 11.68
CA GLY A 268 16.09 12.81 12.49
C GLY A 268 15.51 14.01 13.25
N THR A 269 16.21 15.13 13.32
CA THR A 269 15.74 16.35 13.99
C THR A 269 14.44 16.83 13.36
N CYS A 270 13.44 17.06 14.22
CA CYS A 270 12.11 17.50 13.79
C CYS A 270 12.03 19.03 13.81
N ILE A 271 11.61 19.61 12.69
CA ILE A 271 11.50 21.06 12.51
C ILE A 271 10.11 21.44 12.03
N LEU A 272 9.72 22.67 12.35
CA LEU A 272 8.62 23.39 11.73
C LEU A 272 9.19 24.69 11.14
N ALA A 273 9.14 24.83 9.83
CA ALA A 273 9.75 25.94 9.11
C ALA A 273 8.69 26.73 8.34
N GLU A 274 8.68 28.03 8.54
CA GLU A 274 7.91 28.98 7.75
C GLU A 274 8.89 29.77 6.87
N GLY A 275 8.58 29.90 5.58
CA GLY A 275 9.47 30.54 4.63
C GLY A 275 8.84 30.76 3.26
N PHE A 276 9.67 31.17 2.32
CA PHE A 276 9.28 31.41 0.92
C PHE A 276 9.90 30.37 0.01
N LEU A 277 9.10 29.81 -0.89
CA LEU A 277 9.60 28.93 -1.95
C LEU A 277 10.36 29.77 -2.97
N GLN A 278 11.55 29.32 -3.37
CA GLN A 278 12.38 29.97 -4.38
C GLN A 278 13.00 28.94 -5.32
N GLN A 279 13.45 29.43 -6.47
CA GLN A 279 14.26 28.62 -7.37
C GLN A 279 15.67 28.47 -6.77
N PRO A 280 16.26 27.27 -6.75
CA PRO A 280 17.63 27.09 -6.26
C PRO A 280 18.63 27.94 -7.06
N GLU A 281 19.61 28.55 -6.37
CA GLU A 281 20.63 29.40 -7.00
C GLU A 281 21.53 28.64 -7.99
N GLU A 282 21.81 27.37 -7.72
CA GLU A 282 22.54 26.48 -8.62
C GLU A 282 21.54 25.55 -9.35
N PRO A 283 21.57 25.49 -10.70
CA PRO A 283 20.74 24.54 -11.44
C PRO A 283 21.13 23.11 -11.02
N GLY A 284 20.18 22.43 -10.37
CA GLY A 284 20.43 21.14 -9.73
C GLY A 284 19.24 20.20 -9.84
N LYS A 285 19.22 19.19 -8.95
CA LYS A 285 18.20 18.13 -8.93
C LYS A 285 16.81 18.61 -8.47
N HIS A 286 16.73 19.77 -7.80
CA HIS A 286 15.51 20.27 -7.18
C HIS A 286 14.93 21.43 -8.00
N ALA A 287 13.62 21.42 -8.25
CA ALA A 287 12.93 22.52 -8.93
C ALA A 287 12.68 23.73 -8.00
N VAL A 288 12.52 23.47 -6.70
CA VAL A 288 12.28 24.48 -5.66
C VAL A 288 13.03 24.16 -4.38
N GLU A 289 13.31 25.21 -3.61
CA GLU A 289 13.80 25.17 -2.24
C GLU A 289 13.03 26.15 -1.35
N LEU A 290 13.08 25.95 -0.03
CA LEU A 290 12.46 26.84 0.95
C LEU A 290 13.51 27.70 1.63
N LYS A 291 13.46 29.02 1.43
CA LYS A 291 14.23 29.98 2.22
C LYS A 291 13.48 30.26 3.52
N VAL A 292 14.04 29.83 4.64
CA VAL A 292 13.39 29.94 5.94
C VAL A 292 13.36 31.40 6.41
N ALA A 293 12.20 31.82 6.90
CA ALA A 293 11.99 33.09 7.58
C ALA A 293 11.79 32.91 9.09
N LYS A 294 11.19 31.80 9.49
CA LYS A 294 11.00 31.43 10.90
C LYS A 294 11.15 29.93 11.08
N LEU A 295 11.98 29.52 12.02
CA LEU A 295 12.22 28.13 12.35
C LEU A 295 11.78 27.85 13.79
N LEU A 296 11.14 26.71 13.99
CA LEU A 296 10.92 26.14 15.31
C LEU A 296 11.54 24.75 15.34
N HIS A 297 12.52 24.60 16.22
CA HIS A 297 13.08 23.30 16.58
C HIS A 297 12.08 22.55 17.47
N VAL A 298 11.52 21.45 16.97
CA VAL A 298 10.44 20.71 17.64
C VAL A 298 10.96 19.57 18.50
N GLY A 299 11.95 18.82 18.01
CA GLY A 299 12.53 17.68 18.73
C GLY A 299 13.95 17.38 18.30
N THR A 300 14.85 17.33 19.29
CA THR A 300 16.27 16.98 19.14
C THR A 300 16.48 15.49 18.99
N VAL A 301 17.63 15.10 18.44
CA VAL A 301 18.03 13.70 18.30
C VAL A 301 19.45 13.50 18.81
N ASP A 302 19.60 12.62 19.81
CA ASP A 302 20.90 12.11 20.23
C ASP A 302 21.50 11.24 19.11
N GLN A 303 22.49 11.79 18.39
CA GLN A 303 23.09 11.14 17.23
C GLN A 303 23.78 9.82 17.58
N ASP A 304 24.22 9.63 18.81
CA ASP A 304 24.92 8.39 19.18
C ASP A 304 23.97 7.23 19.41
N LYS A 305 22.74 7.53 19.85
CA LYS A 305 21.69 6.55 20.17
C LYS A 305 20.69 6.33 19.05
N TYR A 306 20.52 7.29 18.15
CA TYR A 306 19.52 7.18 17.08
C TYR A 306 19.96 6.18 16.01
N PRO A 307 19.25 5.06 15.77
CA PRO A 307 19.73 4.01 14.86
C PRO A 307 19.92 4.49 13.42
N LEU A 308 19.17 5.51 12.98
CA LEU A 308 19.23 6.02 11.61
C LEU A 308 20.22 7.18 11.41
N SER A 309 20.95 7.60 12.45
CA SER A 309 21.98 8.65 12.33
C SER A 309 23.25 8.14 11.65
N LYS A 310 23.58 6.87 11.87
CA LYS A 310 24.79 6.20 11.36
C LYS A 310 24.48 5.54 10.01
N LYS A 311 25.54 5.15 9.29
CA LYS A 311 25.59 4.43 8.00
C LYS A 311 24.28 3.75 7.55
N ARG A 312 23.93 3.86 6.27
CA ARG A 312 22.74 3.21 5.66
C ARG A 312 22.61 1.74 6.11
N LEU A 313 21.59 1.44 6.90
CA LEU A 313 21.30 0.11 7.40
C LEU A 313 20.62 -0.75 6.31
N PRO A 314 20.97 -2.04 6.19
CA PRO A 314 20.23 -3.00 5.38
C PRO A 314 18.86 -3.31 5.99
N LEU A 315 17.95 -3.86 5.19
CA LEU A 315 16.54 -4.04 5.56
C LEU A 315 16.34 -5.04 6.71
N ASP A 316 17.14 -6.09 6.77
CA ASP A 316 17.15 -7.08 7.84
C ASP A 316 17.48 -6.46 9.21
N MET A 317 18.53 -5.63 9.29
CA MET A 317 18.87 -4.91 10.53
C MET A 317 17.82 -3.85 10.90
N LEU A 318 17.11 -3.28 9.91
CA LEU A 318 16.02 -2.34 10.18
C LEU A 318 14.80 -3.00 10.85
N ARG A 319 14.67 -4.33 10.80
CA ARG A 319 13.56 -5.06 11.45
C ARG A 319 13.62 -4.93 12.97
N ASP A 320 14.83 -4.98 13.54
CA ASP A 320 15.07 -4.78 14.98
C ASP A 320 14.74 -3.33 15.44
N PHE A 321 14.61 -2.39 14.48
CA PHE A 321 14.17 -1.01 14.72
C PHE A 321 12.86 -0.70 14.00
N SER A 322 11.90 -1.62 14.06
CA SER A 322 10.62 -1.51 13.32
C SER A 322 9.84 -0.22 13.59
N HIS A 323 9.98 0.37 14.78
CA HIS A 323 9.35 1.65 15.13
C HIS A 323 10.03 2.87 14.49
N PHE A 324 11.30 2.78 14.06
CA PHE A 324 12.02 3.85 13.39
C PHE A 324 12.14 3.66 11.88
N ARG A 325 12.18 2.42 11.37
CA ARG A 325 12.39 2.14 9.95
C ARG A 325 11.41 2.85 8.98
N PRO A 326 10.14 3.21 9.33
CA PRO A 326 9.28 4.00 8.46
C PRO A 326 9.83 5.39 8.11
N ARG A 327 10.84 5.89 8.85
CA ARG A 327 11.55 7.14 8.50
C ARG A 327 12.60 6.96 7.40
N THR A 328 12.89 5.72 6.99
CA THR A 328 13.71 5.43 5.81
C THR A 328 12.85 5.53 4.55
N THR A 329 13.45 5.99 3.43
CA THR A 329 12.67 6.24 2.20
C THR A 329 12.10 4.95 1.62
N THR A 330 12.85 3.84 1.66
CA THR A 330 12.40 2.52 1.18
C THR A 330 11.15 2.04 1.93
N VAL A 331 11.20 2.00 3.27
CA VAL A 331 10.04 1.51 4.04
C VAL A 331 8.85 2.47 3.94
N ALA A 332 9.10 3.78 3.89
CA ALA A 332 8.03 4.77 3.67
C ALA A 332 7.34 4.58 2.30
N SER A 333 8.10 4.34 1.23
CA SER A 333 7.57 4.04 -0.10
C SER A 333 6.75 2.74 -0.11
N VAL A 334 7.24 1.69 0.54
CA VAL A 334 6.50 0.43 0.71
C VAL A 334 5.18 0.64 1.45
N ALA A 335 5.19 1.44 2.54
CA ALA A 335 3.97 1.75 3.29
C ALA A 335 2.95 2.54 2.46
N ARG A 336 3.39 3.50 1.64
CA ARG A 336 2.52 4.26 0.72
C ARG A 336 1.97 3.37 -0.40
N ILE A 337 2.78 2.49 -0.98
CA ILE A 337 2.33 1.50 -1.98
C ILE A 337 1.33 0.53 -1.37
N ARG A 338 1.60 -0.01 -0.17
CA ARG A 338 0.66 -0.86 0.59
C ARG A 338 -0.68 -0.15 0.75
N ASN A 339 -0.67 1.10 1.20
CA ASN A 339 -1.90 1.91 1.31
C ASN A 339 -2.63 2.05 -0.03
N GLY A 340 -1.90 2.36 -1.10
CA GLY A 340 -2.45 2.44 -2.46
C GLY A 340 -3.08 1.14 -2.93
N LEU A 341 -2.43 0.00 -2.70
CA LEU A 341 -2.96 -1.32 -3.02
C LEU A 341 -4.17 -1.70 -2.16
N THR A 342 -4.18 -1.36 -0.86
CA THR A 342 -5.34 -1.56 0.00
C THR A 342 -6.56 -0.81 -0.54
N GLN A 343 -6.37 0.47 -0.92
CA GLN A 343 -7.42 1.27 -1.54
C GLN A 343 -7.87 0.70 -2.89
N ALA A 344 -6.93 0.26 -3.72
CA ALA A 344 -7.21 -0.35 -5.02
C ALA A 344 -8.08 -1.60 -4.88
N THR A 345 -7.74 -2.49 -3.95
CA THR A 345 -8.49 -3.72 -3.67
C THR A 345 -9.93 -3.41 -3.24
N HIS A 346 -10.13 -2.50 -2.28
CA HIS A 346 -11.47 -2.11 -1.86
C HIS A 346 -12.26 -1.45 -3.00
N THR A 347 -11.61 -0.62 -3.80
CA THR A 347 -12.22 0.07 -4.94
C THR A 347 -12.66 -0.93 -6.02
N PHE A 348 -11.80 -1.91 -6.34
CA PHE A 348 -12.12 -2.98 -7.29
C PHE A 348 -13.40 -3.72 -6.87
N PHE A 349 -13.46 -4.20 -5.63
CA PHE A 349 -14.63 -4.93 -5.16
C PHE A 349 -15.89 -4.07 -5.10
N MET A 350 -15.77 -2.83 -4.64
CA MET A 350 -16.89 -1.90 -4.58
C MET A 350 -17.48 -1.61 -5.97
N ILE A 351 -16.65 -1.37 -6.98
CA ILE A 351 -17.09 -1.09 -8.36
C ILE A 351 -17.73 -2.33 -8.99
N ASN A 352 -17.27 -3.54 -8.63
CA ASN A 352 -17.82 -4.81 -9.12
C ASN A 352 -18.97 -5.35 -8.26
N GLY A 353 -19.55 -4.54 -7.37
CA GLY A 353 -20.76 -4.91 -6.61
C GLY A 353 -20.53 -5.91 -5.47
N PHE A 354 -19.30 -6.09 -5.00
CA PHE A 354 -19.00 -6.94 -3.85
C PHE A 354 -19.22 -6.19 -2.54
N LEU A 355 -19.72 -6.91 -1.52
CA LEU A 355 -19.88 -6.37 -0.17
C LEU A 355 -18.73 -6.80 0.75
N TYR A 356 -18.19 -5.85 1.50
CA TYR A 356 -17.15 -6.11 2.49
C TYR A 356 -17.75 -6.73 3.75
N VAL A 357 -17.25 -7.91 4.14
CA VAL A 357 -17.70 -8.67 5.30
C VAL A 357 -16.54 -8.88 6.26
N GLN A 358 -16.76 -8.51 7.52
CA GLN A 358 -15.83 -8.81 8.61
C GLN A 358 -16.13 -10.20 9.14
N VAL A 359 -15.16 -11.11 9.00
CA VAL A 359 -15.26 -12.50 9.47
C VAL A 359 -14.56 -12.68 10.83
N PRO A 360 -14.98 -13.64 11.67
CA PRO A 360 -14.37 -13.88 12.97
C PRO A 360 -12.88 -14.20 12.88
N ILE A 361 -12.10 -13.65 13.81
CA ILE A 361 -10.67 -13.97 13.96
C ILE A 361 -10.47 -15.18 14.87
N ILE A 362 -11.23 -15.26 15.96
CA ILE A 362 -11.24 -16.44 16.86
C ILE A 362 -12.23 -17.45 16.30
N THR A 363 -11.81 -18.71 16.19
CA THR A 363 -12.64 -19.79 15.66
C THR A 363 -12.44 -21.09 16.43
N THR A 364 -13.44 -21.96 16.35
CA THR A 364 -13.39 -23.35 16.85
C THR A 364 -13.19 -24.35 15.72
N ALA A 365 -13.41 -23.93 14.47
CA ALA A 365 -13.40 -24.80 13.30
C ALA A 365 -12.00 -24.85 12.68
N ASP A 366 -11.60 -26.03 12.23
CA ASP A 366 -10.42 -26.17 11.39
C ASP A 366 -10.80 -25.99 9.92
N CYS A 367 -10.50 -24.81 9.38
CA CYS A 367 -10.87 -24.55 7.99
C CYS A 367 -10.04 -25.39 7.00
N GLU A 368 -8.78 -25.72 7.30
CA GLU A 368 -7.90 -26.40 6.33
C GLU A 368 -7.64 -27.88 6.66
N GLY A 369 -7.92 -28.31 7.90
CA GLY A 369 -7.80 -29.71 8.36
C GLY A 369 -6.36 -30.21 8.59
N PHE A 370 -5.35 -29.44 8.16
CA PHE A 370 -3.94 -29.83 8.19
C PHE A 370 -3.00 -28.72 8.68
N SER A 371 -3.51 -27.53 9.01
CA SER A 371 -2.70 -26.37 9.38
C SER A 371 -2.38 -26.34 10.88
N GLU A 372 -1.14 -26.03 11.25
CA GLU A 372 -0.79 -25.67 12.63
C GLU A 372 -1.41 -24.32 12.99
N LYS A 373 -2.16 -24.27 14.11
CA LYS A 373 -2.95 -23.11 14.55
C LYS A 373 -2.45 -22.56 15.89
N PHE A 374 -2.60 -21.26 16.11
CA PHE A 374 -2.40 -20.67 17.43
C PHE A 374 -3.62 -20.93 18.32
N HIS A 375 -3.41 -21.51 19.49
CA HIS A 375 -4.46 -21.64 20.51
C HIS A 375 -4.73 -20.30 21.18
N VAL A 376 -6.01 -20.02 21.44
CA VAL A 376 -6.47 -18.88 22.21
C VAL A 376 -7.14 -19.41 23.47
N SER A 377 -6.63 -19.00 24.64
CA SER A 377 -7.10 -19.50 25.93
C SER A 377 -6.85 -18.49 27.04
N THR A 378 -7.75 -18.39 28.00
CA THR A 378 -7.58 -17.62 29.25
C THR A 378 -7.06 -18.48 30.40
N LEU A 379 -6.98 -19.80 30.23
CA LEU A 379 -6.61 -20.76 31.28
C LEU A 379 -5.13 -20.74 31.66
N LEU A 380 -4.27 -20.13 30.83
CA LEU A 380 -2.80 -20.15 31.00
C LEU A 380 -2.31 -19.43 32.28
N GLY A 381 -3.18 -18.67 32.97
CA GLY A 381 -2.86 -17.98 34.22
C GLY A 381 -3.20 -18.74 35.50
N GLU A 382 -4.06 -19.75 35.44
CA GLU A 382 -4.44 -20.56 36.59
C GLU A 382 -3.58 -21.82 36.58
N LYS A 383 -2.93 -22.14 37.71
CA LYS A 383 -2.02 -23.28 37.85
C LYS A 383 -2.62 -24.50 37.13
N ILE A 384 -1.95 -24.95 36.06
CA ILE A 384 -2.20 -26.25 35.45
C ILE A 384 -2.05 -27.27 36.57
N LYS A 385 -3.14 -27.63 37.22
CA LYS A 385 -3.18 -28.73 38.18
C LYS A 385 -2.97 -29.97 37.32
N GLN A 386 -1.73 -30.47 37.33
CA GLN A 386 -1.44 -31.81 36.86
C GLN A 386 -2.08 -32.79 37.84
N GLU A 387 -3.40 -32.94 37.76
CA GLU A 387 -4.08 -34.07 38.38
C GLU A 387 -4.03 -35.22 37.38
N VAL A 388 -3.20 -36.20 37.73
CA VAL A 388 -3.19 -37.52 37.08
C VAL A 388 -4.48 -38.20 37.52
N ILE A 389 -5.51 -38.08 36.69
CA ILE A 389 -6.73 -38.87 36.82
C ILE A 389 -6.59 -40.07 35.90
N THR A 390 -6.40 -41.24 36.49
CA THR A 390 -6.69 -42.52 35.82
C THR A 390 -8.18 -42.78 35.99
N THR A 391 -8.98 -42.37 35.00
CA THR A 391 -10.32 -42.92 34.84
C THR A 391 -10.56 -43.19 33.37
N ASP A 392 -10.71 -44.47 33.12
CA ASP A 392 -11.29 -45.10 31.95
C ASP A 392 -12.71 -44.54 31.76
N ASP A 393 -12.88 -43.58 30.86
CA ASP A 393 -14.20 -43.11 30.41
C ASP A 393 -14.06 -42.50 29.01
N THR A 394 -14.04 -43.38 28.01
CA THR A 394 -14.34 -43.00 26.62
C THR A 394 -15.85 -42.99 26.44
N ALA A 395 -16.47 -41.82 26.60
CA ALA A 395 -17.78 -41.56 26.00
C ALA A 395 -17.61 -41.37 24.48
N GLY A 396 -17.18 -42.43 23.81
CA GLY A 396 -17.17 -42.56 22.36
C GLY A 396 -17.99 -43.80 22.01
N ILE A 397 -18.86 -43.70 21.00
CA ILE A 397 -19.71 -44.80 20.55
C ILE A 397 -18.84 -46.04 20.32
N SER A 398 -19.04 -47.09 21.13
CA SER A 398 -18.18 -48.28 21.10
C SER A 398 -18.36 -49.03 19.78
N SER A 399 -17.25 -49.59 19.25
CA SER A 399 -17.24 -50.50 18.09
C SER A 399 -18.29 -51.63 18.24
N GLU A 400 -18.55 -52.05 19.47
CA GLU A 400 -19.56 -53.05 19.83
C GLU A 400 -21.00 -52.55 19.63
N THR A 401 -21.28 -51.28 19.89
CA THR A 401 -22.59 -50.65 19.66
C THR A 401 -22.92 -50.55 18.17
N VAL A 402 -21.93 -50.23 17.34
CA VAL A 402 -22.09 -50.16 15.88
C VAL A 402 -22.24 -51.56 15.26
N LYS A 403 -21.49 -52.56 15.75
CA LYS A 403 -21.65 -53.98 15.37
C LYS A 403 -23.01 -54.55 15.75
N ALA A 404 -23.56 -54.15 16.90
CA ALA A 404 -24.94 -54.48 17.29
C ALA A 404 -25.96 -53.84 16.32
N SER A 405 -25.73 -52.60 15.89
CA SER A 405 -26.56 -51.91 14.89
C SER A 405 -26.54 -52.62 13.52
N ILE A 406 -25.39 -53.11 13.06
CA ILE A 406 -25.26 -53.93 11.84
C ILE A 406 -26.08 -55.22 11.95
N LYS A 407 -26.05 -55.89 13.11
CA LYS A 407 -26.82 -57.12 13.33
C LYS A 407 -28.33 -56.87 13.28
N GLU A 408 -28.77 -55.72 13.79
CA GLU A 408 -30.17 -55.33 13.76
C GLU A 408 -30.64 -54.93 12.35
N LYS A 409 -29.82 -54.17 11.61
CA LYS A 409 -30.09 -53.81 10.20
C LYS A 409 -30.17 -55.04 9.28
N ASN A 410 -29.30 -56.03 9.50
CA ASN A 410 -29.36 -57.31 8.78
C ASN A 410 -30.69 -58.05 9.03
N LYS A 411 -31.18 -58.08 10.27
CA LYS A 411 -32.49 -58.67 10.58
C LYS A 411 -33.64 -57.91 9.91
N GLN A 412 -33.57 -56.58 9.84
CA GLN A 412 -34.58 -55.76 9.17
C GLN A 412 -34.61 -56.03 7.67
N ILE A 413 -33.45 -56.16 7.02
CA ILE A 413 -33.34 -56.53 5.59
C ILE A 413 -33.93 -57.92 5.35
N GLU A 414 -33.64 -58.89 6.22
CA GLU A 414 -34.22 -60.23 6.13
C GLU A 414 -35.76 -60.24 6.27
N VAL A 415 -36.32 -59.36 7.10
CA VAL A 415 -37.78 -59.18 7.23
C VAL A 415 -38.37 -58.50 5.98
N LEU A 416 -37.68 -57.50 5.45
CA LEU A 416 -38.08 -56.81 4.22
C LEU A 416 -37.98 -57.71 2.98
N GLN A 417 -37.08 -58.69 2.97
CA GLN A 417 -36.98 -59.69 1.91
C GLN A 417 -38.08 -60.78 1.98
N ARG A 418 -38.62 -61.05 3.18
CA ARG A 418 -39.67 -62.06 3.39
C ARG A 418 -41.09 -61.51 3.30
N SER A 419 -41.25 -60.20 3.49
CA SER A 419 -42.49 -59.48 3.20
C SER A 419 -42.44 -58.99 1.75
N ASP A 420 -43.54 -58.99 0.99
CA ASP A 420 -43.62 -58.37 -0.36
C ASP A 420 -43.53 -56.82 -0.30
N SER A 421 -42.59 -56.30 0.48
CA SER A 421 -42.37 -54.89 0.74
C SER A 421 -41.79 -54.18 -0.50
N ASN A 422 -42.06 -52.87 -0.63
CA ASN A 422 -41.66 -52.08 -1.81
C ASN A 422 -40.13 -52.21 -2.08
N LYS A 423 -39.76 -52.47 -3.34
CA LYS A 423 -38.36 -52.59 -3.79
C LYS A 423 -37.48 -51.40 -3.39
N GLU A 424 -38.05 -50.20 -3.29
CA GLU A 424 -37.34 -49.00 -2.86
C GLU A 424 -36.92 -49.05 -1.38
N ALA A 425 -37.77 -49.61 -0.50
CA ALA A 425 -37.46 -49.74 0.92
C ALA A 425 -36.33 -50.76 1.17
N LEU A 426 -36.33 -51.85 0.39
CA LEU A 426 -35.25 -52.84 0.42
C LEU A 426 -33.92 -52.24 -0.11
N ALA A 427 -33.98 -51.45 -1.17
CA ALA A 427 -32.80 -50.77 -1.72
C ALA A 427 -32.19 -49.76 -0.73
N ALA A 428 -33.02 -48.95 -0.06
CA ALA A 428 -32.57 -48.01 0.96
C ALA A 428 -31.93 -48.72 2.16
N ALA A 429 -32.53 -49.83 2.62
CA ALA A 429 -31.99 -50.61 3.74
C ALA A 429 -30.64 -51.27 3.40
N LEU A 430 -30.47 -51.78 2.17
CA LEU A 430 -29.20 -52.35 1.70
C LEU A 430 -28.10 -51.28 1.60
N GLN A 431 -28.44 -50.08 1.11
CA GLN A 431 -27.50 -48.98 1.02
C GLN A 431 -27.06 -48.49 2.41
N ASP A 432 -27.98 -48.40 3.36
CA ASP A 432 -27.68 -48.02 4.74
C ASP A 432 -26.81 -49.06 5.46
N LEU A 433 -27.05 -50.36 5.23
CA LEU A 433 -26.17 -51.43 5.71
C LEU A 433 -24.75 -51.31 5.13
N GLN A 434 -24.65 -51.04 3.83
CA GLN A 434 -23.36 -50.91 3.17
C GLN A 434 -22.54 -49.74 3.74
N ILE A 435 -23.15 -48.57 3.87
CA ILE A 435 -22.52 -47.39 4.49
C ILE A 435 -22.08 -47.71 5.93
N THR A 436 -22.94 -48.37 6.72
CA THR A 436 -22.61 -48.73 8.11
C THR A 436 -21.46 -49.73 8.19
N SER A 437 -21.38 -50.69 7.25
CA SER A 437 -20.33 -51.70 7.21
C SER A 437 -18.96 -51.13 6.80
N GLU A 438 -18.93 -50.21 5.84
CA GLU A 438 -17.72 -49.50 5.40
C GLU A 438 -17.18 -48.61 6.54
N LEU A 439 -18.08 -48.00 7.33
CA LEU A 439 -17.71 -47.19 8.49
C LEU A 439 -16.98 -48.00 9.57
N VAL A 440 -17.43 -49.22 9.84
CA VAL A 440 -16.78 -50.12 10.81
C VAL A 440 -15.41 -50.57 10.33
N ALA A 441 -15.28 -50.96 9.06
CA ALA A 441 -14.00 -51.35 8.47
C ALA A 441 -12.96 -50.21 8.56
N LEU A 442 -13.42 -48.96 8.39
CA LEU A 442 -12.58 -47.76 8.48
C LEU A 442 -12.20 -47.43 9.93
N MET A 443 -13.11 -47.63 10.90
CA MET A 443 -12.81 -47.51 12.33
C MET A 443 -11.79 -48.54 12.79
N GLU A 444 -11.95 -49.81 12.40
CA GLU A 444 -11.02 -50.90 12.73
C GLU A 444 -9.64 -50.67 12.08
N ALA A 445 -9.59 -50.16 10.85
CA ALA A 445 -8.33 -49.78 10.19
C ALA A 445 -7.64 -48.61 10.92
N LYS A 446 -8.40 -47.63 11.44
CA LYS A 446 -7.87 -46.52 12.25
C LYS A 446 -7.36 -46.98 13.61
N GLU A 447 -8.06 -47.89 14.29
CA GLU A 447 -7.60 -48.48 15.56
C GLU A 447 -6.32 -49.30 15.36
N ALA A 448 -6.25 -50.11 14.29
CA ALA A 448 -5.05 -50.85 13.93
C ALA A 448 -3.87 -49.93 13.57
N ALA A 449 -4.13 -48.80 12.88
CA ALA A 449 -3.11 -47.79 12.59
C ALA A 449 -2.64 -47.05 13.85
N LYS A 450 -3.55 -46.76 14.80
CA LYS A 450 -3.26 -46.13 16.08
C LYS A 450 -2.39 -47.01 16.98
N GLN A 451 -2.68 -48.31 17.08
CA GLN A 451 -1.84 -49.28 17.80
C GLN A 451 -0.45 -49.43 17.18
N LYS A 452 -0.33 -49.27 15.85
CA LYS A 452 0.98 -49.26 15.17
C LYS A 452 1.79 -47.99 15.50
N PHE A 453 1.12 -46.85 15.68
CA PHE A 453 1.74 -45.55 15.99
C PHE A 453 2.14 -45.42 17.47
N GLU A 454 1.35 -45.98 18.40
CA GLU A 454 1.62 -45.95 19.85
C GLU A 454 2.83 -46.81 20.29
N SER A 455 3.38 -47.64 19.40
CA SER A 455 4.63 -48.38 19.63
C SER A 455 5.90 -47.52 19.50
N ARG A 456 5.79 -46.25 19.09
CA ARG A 456 6.93 -45.34 18.92
C ARG A 456 6.60 -43.95 19.48
N ALA A 457 7.15 -43.68 20.67
CA ALA A 457 7.07 -42.45 21.50
C ALA A 457 5.92 -42.39 22.51
N SER A 458 6.23 -42.78 23.74
CA SER A 458 5.42 -42.57 24.95
C SER A 458 5.54 -41.13 25.45
N VAL A 459 4.65 -40.26 24.98
CA VAL A 459 4.28 -39.03 25.69
C VAL A 459 2.76 -39.03 25.83
N LYS A 460 2.28 -39.22 27.07
CA LYS A 460 0.85 -39.15 27.38
C LYS A 460 0.35 -37.71 27.16
N PRO A 461 -0.74 -37.48 26.39
CA PRO A 461 -1.27 -36.14 26.21
C PRO A 461 -1.88 -35.65 27.52
N VAL A 462 -1.45 -34.48 27.98
CA VAL A 462 -2.16 -33.75 29.04
C VAL A 462 -3.49 -33.29 28.43
N LEU A 463 -4.60 -33.91 28.84
CA LEU A 463 -5.93 -33.39 28.53
C LEU A 463 -6.12 -32.11 29.36
N VAL A 464 -6.04 -30.96 28.67
CA VAL A 464 -6.47 -29.69 29.24
C VAL A 464 -8.00 -29.65 29.09
N ASP A 465 -8.70 -29.52 30.21
CA ASP A 465 -10.14 -29.28 30.20
C ASP A 465 -10.41 -27.83 29.76
N PHE A 466 -11.10 -27.67 28.63
CA PHE A 466 -11.47 -26.37 28.08
C PHE A 466 -12.88 -25.92 28.49
N SER A 467 -13.59 -26.69 29.31
CA SER A 467 -14.95 -26.35 29.78
C SER A 467 -15.00 -25.01 30.54
N GLU A 468 -13.94 -24.72 31.30
CA GLU A 468 -13.75 -23.49 32.07
C GLU A 468 -13.00 -22.39 31.28
N ASP A 469 -12.62 -22.63 30.02
CA ASP A 469 -12.02 -21.58 29.18
C ASP A 469 -13.08 -20.54 28.77
N PHE A 470 -12.66 -19.39 28.25
CA PHE A 470 -13.56 -18.26 27.94
C PHE A 470 -14.77 -18.63 27.06
N PHE A 471 -14.60 -19.58 26.12
CA PHE A 471 -15.66 -20.05 25.22
C PHE A 471 -16.19 -21.46 25.58
N SER A 472 -15.77 -22.02 26.72
CA SER A 472 -16.08 -23.39 27.17
C SER A 472 -15.76 -24.48 26.15
N ARG A 473 -14.77 -24.22 25.29
CA ARG A 473 -14.25 -25.13 24.26
C ARG A 473 -12.91 -24.61 23.76
N GLN A 474 -12.15 -25.49 23.13
CA GLN A 474 -10.88 -25.13 22.51
C GLN A 474 -11.09 -24.13 21.36
N THR A 475 -10.34 -23.04 21.37
CA THR A 475 -10.39 -22.00 20.32
C THR A 475 -9.02 -21.66 19.76
N TYR A 476 -9.03 -21.10 18.54
CA TYR A 476 -7.85 -20.83 17.75
C TYR A 476 -7.94 -19.46 17.07
N LEU A 477 -6.79 -18.91 16.66
CA LEU A 477 -6.75 -17.88 15.64
C LEU A 477 -6.97 -18.49 14.26
N THR A 478 -7.82 -17.86 13.46
CA THR A 478 -8.22 -18.40 12.16
C THR A 478 -7.10 -18.36 11.11
N VAL A 479 -6.99 -19.46 10.37
CA VAL A 479 -6.12 -19.58 9.18
C VAL A 479 -6.82 -19.03 7.93
N SER A 480 -8.15 -19.07 7.89
CA SER A 480 -8.98 -18.63 6.77
C SER A 480 -10.40 -18.28 7.24
N GLY A 481 -10.95 -17.19 6.71
CA GLY A 481 -12.32 -16.78 6.97
C GLY A 481 -13.34 -17.33 5.98
N ARG A 482 -12.90 -18.09 4.97
CA ARG A 482 -13.73 -18.49 3.82
C ARG A 482 -15.00 -19.25 4.21
N LEU A 483 -14.94 -20.19 5.16
CA LEU A 483 -16.15 -20.93 5.59
C LEU A 483 -17.26 -20.00 6.10
N HIS A 484 -16.88 -18.94 6.83
CA HIS A 484 -17.85 -17.93 7.31
C HIS A 484 -18.31 -17.05 6.15
N LEU A 485 -17.41 -16.70 5.24
CA LEU A 485 -17.71 -15.86 4.09
C LEU A 485 -18.73 -16.53 3.14
N GLU A 486 -18.70 -17.86 3.00
CA GLU A 486 -19.70 -18.64 2.25
C GLU A 486 -21.13 -18.42 2.76
N SER A 487 -21.33 -18.30 4.07
CA SER A 487 -22.66 -18.01 4.62
C SER A 487 -23.21 -16.67 4.13
N TYR A 488 -22.34 -15.65 4.03
CA TYR A 488 -22.70 -14.32 3.54
C TYR A 488 -22.87 -14.29 2.02
N ALA A 489 -22.01 -14.99 1.26
CA ALA A 489 -22.13 -15.07 -0.20
C ALA A 489 -23.52 -15.60 -0.61
N ARG A 490 -24.03 -16.59 0.13
CA ARG A 490 -25.34 -17.18 -0.13
C ARG A 490 -26.52 -16.24 0.17
N ALA A 491 -26.31 -15.21 0.99
CA ALA A 491 -27.32 -14.20 1.29
C ALA A 491 -27.16 -12.93 0.43
N LEU A 492 -25.94 -12.56 0.08
CA LEU A 492 -25.57 -11.26 -0.50
C LEU A 492 -25.01 -11.35 -1.92
N GLY A 493 -24.86 -12.55 -2.47
CA GLY A 493 -24.24 -12.79 -3.77
C GLY A 493 -22.71 -12.77 -3.69
N ASN A 494 -22.13 -11.59 -3.89
CA ASN A 494 -20.68 -11.40 -4.00
C ASN A 494 -20.13 -10.69 -2.77
N VAL A 495 -19.22 -11.34 -2.06
CA VAL A 495 -18.66 -10.81 -0.80
C VAL A 495 -17.16 -10.98 -0.74
N TYR A 496 -16.51 -10.14 0.05
CA TYR A 496 -15.09 -10.29 0.33
C TYR A 496 -14.77 -9.90 1.77
N SER A 497 -13.73 -10.52 2.32
CA SER A 497 -13.11 -10.14 3.57
C SER A 497 -11.67 -9.70 3.33
N PHE A 498 -11.19 -8.83 4.20
CA PHE A 498 -9.83 -8.30 4.18
C PHE A 498 -9.41 -8.12 5.63
N GLY A 499 -8.50 -8.98 6.08
CA GLY A 499 -8.05 -9.00 7.46
C GLY A 499 -6.90 -9.97 7.73
N PRO A 500 -6.45 -10.06 8.98
CA PRO A 500 -5.33 -10.90 9.37
C PRO A 500 -5.72 -12.38 9.40
N ARG A 501 -4.79 -13.25 9.01
CA ARG A 501 -4.82 -14.71 9.15
C ARG A 501 -3.54 -15.18 9.81
N PHE A 502 -3.64 -16.27 10.55
CA PHE A 502 -2.60 -16.72 11.45
C PHE A 502 -2.21 -18.17 11.17
N GLN A 503 -0.91 -18.45 11.12
CA GLN A 503 -0.39 -19.80 10.95
C GLN A 503 0.72 -20.04 11.97
N ALA A 504 0.64 -21.13 12.73
CA ALA A 504 1.62 -21.45 13.76
C ALA A 504 2.83 -22.24 13.24
N GLN A 505 2.88 -22.50 11.93
CA GLN A 505 3.95 -23.27 11.31
C GLN A 505 5.32 -22.61 11.57
N LYS A 506 6.25 -23.42 12.09
CA LYS A 506 7.65 -23.02 12.28
C LYS A 506 8.36 -23.00 10.93
N SER A 507 8.27 -21.87 10.22
CA SER A 507 8.91 -21.66 8.92
C SER A 507 10.00 -20.60 9.00
N GLU A 508 11.15 -20.90 8.38
CA GLU A 508 12.20 -19.91 8.09
C GLU A 508 12.02 -19.26 6.71
N SER A 509 10.90 -19.55 6.02
CA SER A 509 10.59 -19.01 4.69
C SER A 509 10.54 -17.47 4.73
N LYS A 510 11.05 -16.85 3.66
CA LYS A 510 10.95 -15.41 3.44
C LYS A 510 9.55 -14.97 3.00
N ARG A 511 8.64 -15.91 2.73
CA ARG A 511 7.29 -15.65 2.20
C ARG A 511 6.19 -15.89 3.21
N ASN A 512 6.47 -16.65 4.26
CA ASN A 512 5.49 -17.01 5.27
C ASN A 512 5.89 -16.41 6.62
N VAL A 513 4.93 -15.76 7.26
CA VAL A 513 5.06 -15.24 8.62
C VAL A 513 3.82 -15.65 9.41
N ALA A 514 3.91 -15.59 10.73
CA ALA A 514 2.86 -16.11 11.61
C ALA A 514 1.54 -15.32 11.52
N GLU A 515 1.61 -14.05 11.10
CA GLU A 515 0.48 -13.15 10.90
C GLU A 515 0.60 -12.49 9.52
N MET A 516 -0.37 -12.73 8.65
CA MET A 516 -0.43 -12.14 7.30
C MET A 516 -1.81 -11.57 7.02
N TRP A 517 -1.86 -10.52 6.23
CA TRP A 517 -3.11 -9.97 5.70
C TRP A 517 -3.52 -10.74 4.45
N MET A 518 -4.76 -11.20 4.43
CA MET A 518 -5.38 -11.90 3.32
C MET A 518 -6.60 -11.13 2.82
N VAL A 519 -6.83 -11.22 1.52
CA VAL A 519 -8.08 -10.82 0.88
C VAL A 519 -8.77 -12.10 0.45
N GLU A 520 -9.95 -12.36 0.99
CA GLU A 520 -10.72 -13.57 0.72
C GLU A 520 -12.03 -13.19 0.05
N VAL A 521 -12.40 -13.91 -0.99
CA VAL A 521 -13.54 -13.58 -1.85
C VAL A 521 -14.41 -14.80 -1.98
N GLU A 522 -15.72 -14.61 -1.98
CA GLU A 522 -16.69 -15.67 -2.20
C GLU A 522 -17.85 -15.14 -3.02
N MET A 523 -18.25 -15.90 -4.05
CA MET A 523 -19.24 -15.52 -5.04
C MET A 523 -20.29 -16.63 -5.16
N ALA A 524 -21.55 -16.30 -4.89
CA ALA A 524 -22.66 -17.22 -5.15
C ALA A 524 -22.97 -17.30 -6.65
N PHE A 525 -23.51 -18.43 -7.09
CA PHE A 525 -23.82 -18.73 -8.49
C PHE A 525 -22.62 -18.68 -9.44
N SER A 526 -21.41 -18.88 -8.92
CA SER A 526 -20.16 -18.79 -9.69
C SER A 526 -19.40 -20.12 -9.74
N GLN A 527 -18.86 -20.46 -10.90
CA GLN A 527 -18.02 -21.62 -11.12
C GLN A 527 -16.53 -21.28 -10.96
N LEU A 528 -15.67 -22.30 -11.04
CA LEU A 528 -14.22 -22.12 -10.96
C LEU A 528 -13.68 -21.09 -11.96
N GLU A 529 -14.25 -21.06 -13.18
CA GLU A 529 -13.83 -20.12 -14.23
C GLU A 529 -14.12 -18.65 -13.85
N ASP A 530 -15.25 -18.39 -13.20
CA ASP A 530 -15.60 -17.05 -12.73
C ASP A 530 -14.63 -16.58 -11.66
N ALA A 531 -14.21 -17.49 -10.77
CA ALA A 531 -13.18 -17.21 -9.77
C ALA A 531 -11.80 -16.96 -10.40
N ILE A 532 -11.44 -17.68 -11.47
CA ILE A 532 -10.20 -17.43 -12.24
C ILE A 532 -10.22 -16.02 -12.83
N ASN A 533 -11.32 -15.65 -13.51
CA ASN A 533 -11.45 -14.36 -14.15
C ASN A 533 -11.43 -13.22 -13.12
N CYS A 534 -12.23 -13.33 -12.05
CA CYS A 534 -12.26 -12.33 -10.99
C CYS A 534 -10.89 -12.15 -10.30
N ALA A 535 -10.19 -13.25 -10.03
CA ALA A 535 -8.86 -13.21 -9.43
C ALA A 535 -7.84 -12.51 -10.33
N TYR A 536 -7.90 -12.79 -11.64
CA TYR A 536 -7.00 -12.19 -12.61
C TYR A 536 -7.30 -10.71 -12.86
N ASP A 537 -8.57 -10.35 -12.97
CA ASP A 537 -9.02 -8.96 -13.13
C ASP A 537 -8.67 -8.11 -11.91
N LEU A 538 -8.75 -8.67 -10.70
CA LEU A 538 -8.26 -8.03 -9.48
C LEU A 538 -6.77 -7.69 -9.61
N LEU A 539 -5.93 -8.67 -10.00
CA LEU A 539 -4.48 -8.45 -10.15
C LEU A 539 -4.16 -7.39 -11.21
N LYS A 540 -4.90 -7.37 -12.34
CA LYS A 540 -4.78 -6.32 -13.35
C LYS A 540 -5.16 -4.96 -12.78
N SER A 541 -6.31 -4.87 -12.13
CA SER A 541 -6.83 -3.61 -11.57
C SER A 541 -5.90 -3.02 -10.52
N VAL A 542 -5.38 -3.83 -9.58
CA VAL A 542 -4.49 -3.32 -8.52
C VAL A 542 -3.09 -2.97 -9.06
N SER A 543 -2.61 -3.68 -10.09
CA SER A 543 -1.35 -3.36 -10.76
C SER A 543 -1.45 -2.04 -11.53
N GLN A 544 -2.54 -1.86 -12.28
CA GLN A 544 -2.83 -0.61 -12.98
C GLN A 544 -2.95 0.55 -11.99
N TRP A 545 -3.69 0.35 -10.89
CA TRP A 545 -3.84 1.37 -9.86
C TRP A 545 -2.50 1.78 -9.25
N ALA A 546 -1.59 0.83 -9.01
CA ALA A 546 -0.26 1.11 -8.50
C ALA A 546 0.57 1.95 -9.50
N LEU A 547 0.53 1.63 -10.80
CA LEU A 547 1.20 2.40 -11.85
C LEU A 547 0.68 3.85 -11.88
N ASP A 548 -0.63 4.04 -11.80
CA ASP A 548 -1.27 5.35 -11.92
C ASP A 548 -1.11 6.22 -10.66
N ASN A 549 -1.20 5.61 -9.46
CA ASN A 549 -1.32 6.35 -8.20
C ASN A 549 -0.06 6.30 -7.32
N CYS A 550 0.86 5.37 -7.59
CA CYS A 550 2.09 5.17 -6.80
C CYS A 550 3.37 5.39 -7.64
N SER A 551 3.28 6.01 -8.82
CA SER A 551 4.39 6.12 -9.77
C SER A 551 5.69 6.67 -9.18
N GLU A 552 5.63 7.67 -8.29
CA GLU A 552 6.82 8.24 -7.65
C GLU A 552 7.55 7.22 -6.77
N ASP A 553 6.80 6.44 -5.99
CA ASP A 553 7.32 5.42 -5.10
C ASP A 553 7.83 4.21 -5.88
N LEU A 554 7.11 3.80 -6.94
CA LEU A 554 7.55 2.76 -7.86
C LEU A 554 8.87 3.15 -8.54
N LYS A 555 8.98 4.37 -9.08
CA LYS A 555 10.23 4.87 -9.68
C LYS A 555 11.39 4.93 -8.68
N PHE A 556 11.11 5.28 -7.42
CA PHE A 556 12.12 5.25 -6.37
C PHE A 556 12.60 3.82 -6.10
N LEU A 557 11.68 2.86 -5.93
CA LEU A 557 12.01 1.46 -5.68
C LEU A 557 12.66 0.80 -6.90
N SER A 558 12.23 1.14 -8.11
CA SER A 558 12.83 0.67 -9.37
C SER A 558 14.33 0.96 -9.41
N LYS A 559 14.71 2.18 -9.03
CA LYS A 559 16.13 2.58 -8.96
C LYS A 559 16.91 1.98 -7.79
N ARG A 560 16.24 1.49 -6.74
CA ARG A 560 16.88 1.17 -5.44
C ARG A 560 16.81 -0.30 -5.05
N VAL A 561 15.85 -1.05 -5.56
CA VAL A 561 15.49 -2.41 -5.17
C VAL A 561 15.50 -3.31 -6.40
N ASP A 562 14.62 -3.06 -7.37
CA ASP A 562 14.42 -3.92 -8.54
C ASP A 562 13.99 -3.08 -9.74
N GLN A 563 14.87 -2.94 -10.74
CA GLN A 563 14.63 -2.11 -11.94
C GLN A 563 13.45 -2.60 -12.78
N THR A 564 12.98 -3.84 -12.57
CA THR A 564 11.92 -4.47 -13.36
C THR A 564 10.50 -4.23 -12.81
N ILE A 565 10.35 -3.49 -11.70
CA ILE A 565 9.05 -3.28 -11.04
C ILE A 565 7.99 -2.70 -11.98
N GLU A 566 8.31 -1.60 -12.68
CA GLU A 566 7.36 -0.91 -13.57
C GLU A 566 6.97 -1.84 -14.73
N ASP A 567 7.96 -2.37 -15.46
CA ASP A 567 7.75 -3.32 -16.57
C ASP A 567 6.93 -4.56 -16.15
N ARG A 568 7.13 -5.06 -14.93
CA ARG A 568 6.41 -6.23 -14.40
C ARG A 568 4.94 -5.91 -14.16
N LEU A 569 4.65 -4.78 -13.53
CA LEU A 569 3.28 -4.33 -13.30
C LEU A 569 2.57 -4.05 -14.64
N GLU A 570 3.26 -3.39 -15.58
CA GLU A 570 2.75 -3.17 -16.94
C GLU A 570 2.47 -4.50 -17.67
N LYS A 571 3.35 -5.48 -17.55
CA LYS A 571 3.11 -6.83 -18.09
C LYS A 571 1.93 -7.52 -17.42
N MET A 572 1.74 -7.39 -16.10
CA MET A 572 0.55 -7.93 -15.43
C MET A 572 -0.75 -7.37 -16.02
N THR A 573 -0.77 -6.06 -16.35
CA THR A 573 -1.96 -5.42 -16.95
C THR A 573 -2.23 -5.84 -18.39
N SER A 574 -1.17 -6.05 -19.19
CA SER A 574 -1.27 -6.27 -20.65
C SER A 574 -1.23 -7.74 -21.07
N SER A 575 -0.65 -8.62 -20.26
CA SER A 575 -0.50 -10.04 -20.59
C SER A 575 -1.81 -10.82 -20.45
N SER A 576 -1.77 -12.07 -20.93
CA SER A 576 -2.67 -13.16 -20.55
C SER A 576 -1.96 -14.08 -19.55
N PHE A 577 -2.71 -14.98 -18.91
CA PHE A 577 -2.13 -16.06 -18.11
C PHE A 577 -2.05 -17.36 -18.93
N ARG A 578 -1.17 -18.26 -18.50
CA ARG A 578 -1.12 -19.66 -18.96
C ARG A 578 -1.88 -20.54 -17.97
N ARG A 579 -2.79 -21.38 -18.46
CA ARG A 579 -3.45 -22.40 -17.65
C ARG A 579 -2.91 -23.79 -17.96
N ILE A 580 -2.63 -24.57 -16.93
CA ILE A 580 -2.19 -25.98 -17.01
C ILE A 580 -2.81 -26.79 -15.86
N SER A 581 -2.99 -28.09 -16.06
CA SER A 581 -3.35 -28.99 -14.96
C SER A 581 -2.14 -29.30 -14.08
N TYR A 582 -2.38 -29.75 -12.85
CA TYR A 582 -1.35 -30.27 -11.96
C TYR A 582 -0.53 -31.39 -12.62
N GLU A 583 -1.19 -32.33 -13.29
CA GLU A 583 -0.51 -33.42 -13.99
C GLU A 583 0.43 -32.90 -15.08
N ALA A 584 -0.06 -31.98 -15.93
CA ALA A 584 0.76 -31.33 -16.94
C ALA A 584 1.93 -30.53 -16.33
N ALA A 585 1.72 -29.88 -15.17
CA ALA A 585 2.78 -29.19 -14.46
C ALA A 585 3.89 -30.15 -14.00
N VAL A 586 3.52 -31.30 -13.42
CA VAL A 586 4.46 -32.36 -13.01
C VAL A 586 5.22 -32.93 -14.21
N GLU A 587 4.54 -33.20 -15.32
CA GLU A 587 5.17 -33.71 -16.54
C GLU A 587 6.18 -32.73 -17.12
N VAL A 588 5.81 -31.46 -17.24
CA VAL A 588 6.68 -30.38 -17.74
C VAL A 588 7.91 -30.25 -16.85
N LEU A 589 7.74 -30.28 -15.52
CA LEU A 589 8.86 -30.20 -14.57
C LEU A 589 9.80 -31.41 -14.66
N LYS A 590 9.28 -32.63 -14.90
CA LYS A 590 10.09 -33.84 -15.08
C LYS A 590 10.94 -33.80 -16.35
N GLN A 591 10.55 -33.02 -17.36
CA GLN A 591 11.32 -32.87 -18.60
C GLN A 591 12.51 -31.91 -18.48
N VAL A 592 12.60 -31.14 -17.38
CA VAL A 592 13.68 -30.18 -17.14
C VAL A 592 14.97 -30.93 -16.79
N LYS A 593 15.98 -30.84 -17.67
CA LYS A 593 17.29 -31.48 -17.47
C LYS A 593 18.36 -30.54 -16.90
N ASP A 594 18.20 -29.24 -17.13
CA ASP A 594 19.23 -28.24 -16.85
C ASP A 594 19.18 -27.70 -15.40
N LYS A 595 18.17 -28.07 -14.64
CA LYS A 595 17.99 -27.66 -13.23
C LYS A 595 17.76 -28.88 -12.36
N LYS A 596 18.51 -28.97 -11.25
CA LYS A 596 18.28 -29.94 -10.18
C LYS A 596 17.43 -29.30 -9.08
N PHE A 597 16.21 -29.79 -8.90
CA PHE A 597 15.32 -29.33 -7.84
C PHE A 597 15.71 -29.93 -6.49
N GLU A 598 15.44 -29.20 -5.40
CA GLU A 598 15.71 -29.68 -4.04
C GLU A 598 14.78 -30.83 -3.65
N ALA A 599 13.50 -30.72 -4.00
CA ALA A 599 12.49 -31.74 -3.76
C ALA A 599 12.21 -32.57 -5.02
N THR A 600 12.03 -33.88 -4.83
CA THR A 600 11.68 -34.83 -5.89
C THR A 600 10.32 -34.48 -6.49
N ILE A 601 10.23 -34.54 -7.83
CA ILE A 601 8.99 -34.28 -8.57
C ILE A 601 8.26 -35.61 -8.77
N GLU A 602 7.21 -35.83 -7.98
CA GLU A 602 6.41 -37.06 -7.99
C GLU A 602 4.94 -36.75 -8.23
N LEU A 603 4.26 -37.64 -8.96
CA LEU A 603 2.82 -37.49 -9.20
C LEU A 603 2.07 -37.79 -7.91
N GLY A 604 1.17 -36.89 -7.49
CA GLY A 604 0.44 -36.98 -6.23
C GLY A 604 1.11 -36.22 -5.06
N ALA A 605 2.36 -35.76 -5.22
CA ALA A 605 3.04 -34.94 -4.22
C ALA A 605 2.75 -33.43 -4.40
N PRO A 606 2.72 -32.63 -3.33
CA PRO A 606 2.53 -31.19 -3.44
C PRO A 606 3.69 -30.53 -4.20
N LEU A 607 3.36 -29.61 -5.11
CA LEU A 607 4.37 -28.77 -5.77
C LEU A 607 5.00 -27.83 -4.73
N THR A 608 6.33 -27.75 -4.74
CA THR A 608 7.05 -26.81 -3.88
C THR A 608 7.04 -25.40 -4.47
N GLU A 609 7.36 -24.40 -3.64
CA GLU A 609 7.52 -23.01 -4.11
C GLU A 609 8.56 -22.90 -5.24
N GLU A 610 9.60 -23.74 -5.21
CA GLU A 610 10.62 -23.81 -6.25
C GLU A 610 10.05 -24.30 -7.58
N HIS A 611 9.26 -25.37 -7.54
CA HIS A 611 8.61 -25.95 -8.72
C HIS A 611 7.64 -24.95 -9.36
N GLU A 612 6.78 -24.35 -8.55
CA GLU A 612 5.78 -23.36 -8.96
C GLU A 612 6.42 -22.13 -9.61
N SER A 613 7.44 -21.57 -8.96
CA SER A 613 8.11 -20.39 -9.47
C SER A 613 8.89 -20.69 -10.74
N TYR A 614 9.49 -21.88 -10.88
CA TYR A 614 10.18 -22.27 -12.11
C TYR A 614 9.24 -22.33 -13.32
N LEU A 615 8.01 -22.82 -13.13
CA LEU A 615 6.99 -22.81 -14.18
C LEU A 615 6.70 -21.38 -14.66
N ALA A 616 6.48 -20.44 -13.74
CA ALA A 616 6.14 -19.07 -14.08
C ALA A 616 7.33 -18.26 -14.61
N ASP A 617 8.51 -18.37 -13.98
CA ASP A 617 9.68 -17.53 -14.26
C ASP A 617 10.49 -18.01 -15.47
N GLU A 618 10.70 -19.32 -15.61
CA GLU A 618 11.65 -19.88 -16.58
C GLU A 618 10.94 -20.50 -17.80
N ILE A 619 9.85 -21.24 -17.56
CA ILE A 619 9.15 -21.99 -18.61
C ILE A 619 8.18 -21.08 -19.37
N TYR A 620 7.19 -20.53 -18.67
CA TYR A 620 6.10 -19.78 -19.32
C TYR A 620 6.34 -18.27 -19.40
N LYS A 621 7.12 -17.69 -18.48
CA LYS A 621 7.46 -16.26 -18.44
C LYS A 621 6.24 -15.33 -18.40
N MET A 622 5.16 -15.81 -17.78
CA MET A 622 3.88 -15.14 -17.62
C MET A 622 3.15 -15.72 -16.40
N PRO A 623 2.05 -15.09 -15.91
CA PRO A 623 1.25 -15.69 -14.84
C PRO A 623 0.80 -17.10 -15.22
N VAL A 624 0.92 -18.05 -14.29
CA VAL A 624 0.54 -19.46 -14.48
C VAL A 624 -0.57 -19.82 -13.51
N ILE A 625 -1.65 -20.37 -14.04
CA ILE A 625 -2.72 -21.00 -13.27
C ILE A 625 -2.50 -22.51 -13.36
N ILE A 626 -2.35 -23.14 -12.20
CA ILE A 626 -2.30 -24.59 -12.07
C ILE A 626 -3.64 -25.03 -11.50
N ASP A 627 -4.35 -25.92 -12.16
CA ASP A 627 -5.66 -26.43 -11.71
C ASP A 627 -5.70 -27.95 -11.56
N SER A 628 -6.89 -28.48 -11.24
CA SER A 628 -7.17 -29.93 -11.26
C SER A 628 -6.23 -30.73 -10.36
N TYR A 629 -6.02 -30.24 -9.13
CA TYR A 629 -5.16 -30.89 -8.14
C TYR A 629 -5.78 -32.23 -7.66
N PRO A 630 -4.95 -33.23 -7.29
CA PRO A 630 -5.40 -34.41 -6.56
C PRO A 630 -6.18 -34.02 -5.29
N LYS A 631 -7.26 -34.75 -4.99
CA LYS A 631 -8.12 -34.45 -3.83
C LYS A 631 -7.39 -34.52 -2.49
N GLU A 632 -6.33 -35.32 -2.40
CA GLU A 632 -5.53 -35.51 -1.18
C GLU A 632 -4.72 -34.26 -0.81
N LEU A 633 -4.49 -33.36 -1.77
CA LEU A 633 -3.67 -32.14 -1.58
C LEU A 633 -4.50 -30.90 -1.24
N LYS A 634 -5.82 -31.01 -1.17
CA LYS A 634 -6.72 -29.86 -1.03
C LYS A 634 -7.76 -30.10 0.09
N PRO A 635 -8.26 -29.02 0.71
CA PRO A 635 -9.21 -29.12 1.82
C PRO A 635 -10.51 -29.86 1.47
N PHE A 636 -11.21 -30.34 2.50
CA PHE A 636 -12.46 -31.10 2.35
C PHE A 636 -13.59 -30.35 1.64
N TYR A 637 -13.60 -29.01 1.74
CA TYR A 637 -14.65 -28.16 1.19
C TYR A 637 -14.50 -27.89 -0.31
N VAL A 638 -13.39 -28.30 -0.94
CA VAL A 638 -13.17 -28.09 -2.37
C VAL A 638 -13.97 -29.13 -3.17
N ARG A 639 -14.70 -28.69 -4.20
CA ARG A 639 -15.55 -29.56 -5.02
C ARG A 639 -14.74 -30.68 -5.68
N LEU A 640 -15.22 -31.92 -5.54
CA LEU A 640 -14.66 -33.07 -6.26
C LEU A 640 -15.10 -33.05 -7.72
N ASN A 641 -14.14 -33.19 -8.64
CA ASN A 641 -14.42 -33.30 -10.06
C ASN A 641 -15.09 -34.64 -10.38
N ASP A 642 -15.70 -34.71 -11.56
CA ASP A 642 -16.48 -35.87 -11.97
C ASP A 642 -15.60 -37.12 -12.23
N ASP A 643 -14.27 -36.95 -12.30
CA ASP A 643 -13.29 -38.03 -12.38
C ASP A 643 -13.07 -38.77 -11.04
N GLY A 644 -13.60 -38.24 -9.93
CA GLY A 644 -13.46 -38.77 -8.58
C GLY A 644 -12.04 -38.71 -7.99
N LYS A 645 -11.08 -38.12 -8.70
CA LYS A 645 -9.65 -38.10 -8.36
C LYS A 645 -9.13 -36.68 -8.12
N THR A 646 -9.57 -35.72 -8.94
CA THR A 646 -9.12 -34.34 -8.86
C THR A 646 -10.20 -33.44 -8.29
N VAL A 647 -9.83 -32.22 -7.91
CA VAL A 647 -10.74 -31.22 -7.35
C VAL A 647 -10.70 -29.92 -8.14
N ALA A 648 -11.81 -29.18 -8.08
CA ALA A 648 -11.97 -27.87 -8.70
C ALA A 648 -11.27 -26.79 -7.86
N ALA A 649 -9.94 -26.82 -7.85
CA ALA A 649 -9.09 -25.81 -7.24
C ALA A 649 -8.08 -25.29 -8.26
N PHE A 650 -7.68 -24.03 -8.10
CA PHE A 650 -6.55 -23.48 -8.82
C PHE A 650 -5.62 -22.68 -7.92
N ASP A 651 -4.34 -22.68 -8.27
CA ASP A 651 -3.33 -21.82 -7.68
C ASP A 651 -2.79 -20.89 -8.78
N MET A 652 -2.70 -19.59 -8.50
CA MET A 652 -2.18 -18.58 -9.43
C MET A 652 -0.79 -18.12 -8.98
N ILE A 653 0.19 -18.38 -9.84
CA ILE A 653 1.60 -18.07 -9.65
C ILE A 653 1.95 -16.90 -10.57
N VAL A 654 2.59 -15.88 -10.02
CA VAL A 654 3.04 -14.72 -10.82
C VAL A 654 4.55 -14.74 -11.01
N PRO A 655 5.05 -14.39 -12.21
CA PRO A 655 6.48 -14.36 -12.47
C PRO A 655 7.11 -13.11 -11.85
N LYS A 656 8.36 -13.22 -11.38
CA LYS A 656 9.15 -12.07 -10.96
C LYS A 656 9.67 -11.26 -12.14
N THR A 657 10.00 -11.91 -13.26
CA THR A 657 10.80 -11.28 -14.31
C THR A 657 9.91 -10.61 -15.36
N ALA A 658 9.98 -9.28 -15.46
CA ALA A 658 9.73 -8.66 -16.74
C ALA A 658 10.93 -8.95 -17.64
N ILE A 659 10.71 -9.70 -18.74
CA ILE A 659 11.69 -9.94 -19.81
C ILE A 659 12.47 -8.65 -20.13
N LEU A 660 13.72 -8.59 -19.68
CA LEU A 660 14.80 -7.89 -20.36
C LEU A 660 15.90 -8.93 -20.55
N LEU A 661 16.09 -9.38 -21.78
CA LEU A 661 17.32 -10.02 -22.22
C LEU A 661 18.47 -9.10 -21.79
N VAL A 662 19.22 -9.41 -20.73
CA VAL A 662 20.64 -9.06 -20.56
C VAL A 662 21.18 -9.65 -19.25
N THR A 663 22.25 -10.42 -19.42
CA THR A 663 23.26 -10.89 -18.45
C THR A 663 22.85 -11.90 -17.38
N LYS A 664 23.19 -13.17 -17.68
CA LYS A 664 23.79 -14.15 -16.76
C LYS A 664 24.67 -13.44 -15.73
N LEU A 665 24.19 -13.28 -14.50
CA LEU A 665 25.03 -13.27 -13.30
C LEU A 665 24.13 -13.47 -12.07
N GLU A 666 24.31 -14.65 -11.49
CA GLU A 666 23.89 -15.11 -10.16
C GLU A 666 22.42 -15.46 -9.93
N ASN A 667 22.21 -16.78 -9.92
CA ASN A 667 21.05 -17.56 -9.50
C ASN A 667 20.65 -17.24 -8.05
N ILE A 668 20.06 -16.07 -7.79
CA ILE A 668 19.26 -15.86 -6.59
C ILE A 668 17.80 -15.82 -7.04
N CYS A 669 17.23 -17.02 -7.17
CA CYS A 669 15.80 -17.26 -7.35
C CYS A 669 15.05 -16.62 -6.16
N SER A 670 14.70 -15.35 -6.27
CA SER A 670 13.79 -14.72 -5.33
C SER A 670 12.37 -14.88 -5.86
N GLN A 671 11.68 -15.87 -5.34
CA GLN A 671 10.40 -16.34 -5.82
C GLN A 671 9.29 -15.46 -5.23
N VAL A 672 8.53 -14.73 -6.06
CA VAL A 672 7.28 -14.11 -5.56
C VAL A 672 6.21 -15.20 -5.38
N GLY A 673 6.23 -16.20 -6.26
CA GLY A 673 5.51 -17.47 -6.16
C GLY A 673 3.99 -17.35 -6.19
N LYS A 674 3.30 -18.37 -5.66
CA LYS A 674 1.83 -18.42 -5.52
C LYS A 674 1.27 -17.22 -4.77
N LEU A 675 0.42 -16.42 -5.42
CA LEU A 675 -0.29 -15.28 -4.83
C LEU A 675 -1.72 -15.61 -4.45
N ILE A 676 -2.41 -16.41 -5.28
CA ILE A 676 -3.83 -16.72 -5.11
C ILE A 676 -4.01 -18.23 -5.00
N ARG A 677 -4.83 -18.65 -4.04
CA ARG A 677 -5.38 -20.00 -3.92
C ARG A 677 -6.88 -19.90 -4.06
N ALA A 678 -7.49 -20.77 -4.84
CA ALA A 678 -8.91 -20.66 -5.15
C ALA A 678 -9.56 -22.03 -5.33
N SER A 679 -10.88 -22.05 -5.16
CA SER A 679 -11.69 -23.24 -5.35
C SER A 679 -13.13 -22.91 -5.71
N GLN A 680 -13.75 -23.81 -6.47
CA GLN A 680 -15.18 -24.02 -6.38
C GLN A 680 -15.43 -24.89 -5.15
N ASN A 681 -16.42 -24.50 -4.34
CA ASN A 681 -16.70 -25.22 -3.10
C ASN A 681 -17.72 -26.33 -3.35
N GLU A 682 -17.61 -27.41 -2.59
CA GLU A 682 -18.48 -28.57 -2.69
C GLU A 682 -19.89 -28.22 -2.20
N GLU A 683 -20.82 -28.09 -3.14
CA GLU A 683 -22.21 -27.76 -2.88
C GLU A 683 -23.06 -28.99 -2.56
N ARG A 684 -22.59 -30.19 -2.91
CA ARG A 684 -23.33 -31.45 -2.72
C ARG A 684 -23.08 -31.99 -1.32
N LEU A 685 -24.15 -32.05 -0.51
CA LEU A 685 -24.09 -32.46 0.89
C LEU A 685 -23.44 -33.83 1.11
N SER A 686 -23.78 -34.82 0.28
CA SER A 686 -23.24 -36.18 0.38
C SER A 686 -21.72 -36.19 0.20
N MET A 687 -21.23 -35.55 -0.88
CA MET A 687 -19.81 -35.47 -1.19
C MET A 687 -19.03 -34.74 -0.10
N LEU A 688 -19.55 -33.60 0.37
CA LEU A 688 -18.93 -32.83 1.44
C LEU A 688 -18.84 -33.64 2.74
N THR A 689 -19.91 -34.34 3.10
CA THR A 689 -19.96 -35.19 4.30
C THR A 689 -18.97 -36.35 4.19
N THR A 690 -18.88 -37.00 3.04
CA THR A 690 -17.89 -38.05 2.77
C THR A 690 -16.47 -37.51 2.95
N ARG A 691 -16.16 -36.33 2.41
CA ARG A 691 -14.83 -35.71 2.56
C ARG A 691 -14.48 -35.38 4.01
N ILE A 692 -15.42 -34.90 4.82
CA ILE A 692 -15.24 -34.68 6.27
C ILE A 692 -14.89 -36.00 6.97
N MET A 693 -15.60 -37.08 6.65
CA MET A 693 -15.35 -38.42 7.23
C MET A 693 -14.01 -39.01 6.79
N GLU A 694 -13.65 -38.90 5.50
CA GLU A 694 -12.37 -39.35 4.93
C GLU A 694 -11.19 -38.73 5.68
N LEU A 695 -11.26 -37.43 5.99
CA LEU A 695 -10.22 -36.71 6.71
C LEU A 695 -10.27 -36.87 8.24
N GLY A 696 -11.28 -37.56 8.78
CA GLY A 696 -11.44 -37.75 10.22
C GLY A 696 -11.75 -36.47 10.98
N LEU A 697 -12.37 -35.48 10.32
CA LEU A 697 -12.78 -34.23 10.95
C LEU A 697 -14.06 -34.45 11.79
N PRO A 698 -14.16 -33.83 12.98
CA PRO A 698 -15.32 -33.98 13.86
C PRO A 698 -16.55 -33.29 13.25
N LYS A 699 -17.52 -34.07 12.78
CA LYS A 699 -18.69 -33.59 12.03
C LYS A 699 -19.46 -32.51 12.78
N GLU A 700 -19.54 -32.63 14.11
CA GLU A 700 -20.26 -31.75 15.01
C GLU A 700 -19.75 -30.29 14.92
N GLN A 701 -18.46 -30.10 14.60
CA GLN A 701 -17.89 -28.76 14.43
C GLN A 701 -18.33 -28.06 13.13
N TYR A 702 -18.85 -28.83 12.16
CA TYR A 702 -19.21 -28.37 10.82
C TYR A 702 -20.71 -28.45 10.55
N GLU A 703 -21.55 -28.76 11.54
CA GLU A 703 -23.01 -28.85 11.35
C GLU A 703 -23.58 -27.58 10.72
N TRP A 704 -23.24 -26.42 11.27
CA TRP A 704 -23.64 -25.12 10.71
C TRP A 704 -23.17 -24.89 9.26
N TYR A 705 -22.04 -25.51 8.88
CA TYR A 705 -21.49 -25.41 7.53
C TYR A 705 -22.18 -26.39 6.56
N LEU A 706 -22.60 -27.55 7.06
CA LEU A 706 -23.45 -28.50 6.34
C LEU A 706 -24.86 -27.97 6.14
N ASP A 707 -25.40 -27.17 7.08
CA ASP A 707 -26.69 -26.48 6.94
C ASP A 707 -26.72 -25.59 5.68
N LEU A 708 -25.58 -24.98 5.33
CA LEU A 708 -25.45 -24.23 4.08
C LEU A 708 -25.72 -25.10 2.85
N ARG A 709 -25.54 -26.42 2.92
CA ARG A 709 -25.83 -27.34 1.80
C ARG A 709 -27.23 -27.93 1.88
N MET A 710 -27.90 -27.87 3.04
CA MET A 710 -29.26 -28.36 3.23
C MET A 710 -30.33 -27.33 2.84
N HIS A 711 -30.06 -26.05 3.07
CA HIS A 711 -31.05 -24.99 2.88
C HIS A 711 -30.71 -24.10 1.68
N GLY A 712 -31.25 -24.49 0.51
CA GLY A 712 -31.18 -23.71 -0.73
C GLY A 712 -29.76 -23.62 -1.31
N THR A 713 -29.07 -24.74 -1.48
CA THR A 713 -27.68 -24.75 -1.97
C THR A 713 -27.49 -24.21 -3.39
N VAL A 714 -26.32 -23.62 -3.65
CA VAL A 714 -25.95 -23.05 -4.94
C VAL A 714 -24.51 -23.42 -5.27
N ILE A 715 -24.17 -23.45 -6.55
CA ILE A 715 -22.78 -23.48 -6.99
C ILE A 715 -22.14 -22.15 -6.60
N HIS A 716 -20.95 -22.18 -6.02
CA HIS A 716 -20.25 -20.99 -5.55
C HIS A 716 -18.76 -21.25 -5.51
N SER A 717 -17.98 -20.19 -5.73
CA SER A 717 -16.54 -20.25 -5.84
C SER A 717 -15.91 -19.04 -5.18
N GLY A 718 -14.65 -19.19 -4.77
CA GLY A 718 -13.94 -18.16 -4.05
C GLY A 718 -12.44 -18.35 -4.10
N PHE A 719 -11.74 -17.33 -3.62
CA PHE A 719 -10.28 -17.30 -3.62
C PHE A 719 -9.71 -16.50 -2.46
N SER A 720 -8.48 -16.83 -2.09
CA SER A 720 -7.68 -16.14 -1.09
C SER A 720 -6.42 -15.59 -1.77
N LEU A 721 -6.29 -14.27 -1.77
CA LEU A 721 -5.11 -13.53 -2.20
C LEU A 721 -4.24 -13.21 -0.98
N ALA A 722 -2.98 -13.61 -1.02
CA ALA A 722 -1.97 -13.22 -0.03
C ALA A 722 -1.57 -11.74 -0.24
N PHE A 723 -2.25 -10.82 0.47
CA PHE A 723 -2.09 -9.39 0.25
C PHE A 723 -0.67 -8.91 0.54
N ASP A 724 -0.03 -9.43 1.59
CA ASP A 724 1.36 -9.07 1.89
C ASP A 724 2.32 -9.53 0.78
N LEU A 725 2.05 -10.66 0.12
CA LEU A 725 2.83 -11.11 -1.04
C LEU A 725 2.55 -10.27 -2.29
N LEU A 726 1.33 -9.75 -2.46
CA LEU A 726 1.04 -8.75 -3.49
C LEU A 726 1.84 -7.45 -3.26
N VAL A 727 1.98 -7.00 -2.02
CA VAL A 727 2.83 -5.83 -1.71
C VAL A 727 4.29 -6.13 -2.01
N ALA A 728 4.79 -7.33 -1.67
CA ALA A 728 6.14 -7.76 -2.03
C ALA A 728 6.33 -7.77 -3.57
N TYR A 729 5.36 -8.31 -4.31
CA TYR A 729 5.32 -8.30 -5.78
C TYR A 729 5.43 -6.89 -6.35
N ALA A 730 4.59 -5.97 -5.88
CA ALA A 730 4.54 -4.59 -6.38
C ALA A 730 5.77 -3.74 -6.00
N THR A 731 6.51 -4.13 -4.95
CA THR A 731 7.67 -3.38 -4.43
C THR A 731 9.01 -4.00 -4.82
N GLY A 732 9.02 -5.23 -5.36
CA GLY A 732 10.23 -5.97 -5.69
C GLY A 732 11.01 -6.48 -4.48
N LEU A 733 10.45 -6.37 -3.26
CA LEU A 733 11.07 -6.89 -2.05
C LEU A 733 10.91 -8.41 -1.96
N ILE A 734 11.97 -9.08 -1.52
CA ILE A 734 12.06 -10.55 -1.51
C ILE A 734 11.44 -11.14 -0.24
N ASP A 735 11.56 -10.42 0.87
CA ASP A 735 11.18 -10.91 2.18
C ASP A 735 9.90 -10.20 2.66
N VAL A 736 8.86 -10.98 2.92
CA VAL A 736 7.54 -10.47 3.32
C VAL A 736 7.60 -9.64 4.61
N ARG A 737 8.62 -9.89 5.46
CA ARG A 737 8.88 -9.12 6.69
C ARG A 737 9.22 -7.65 6.42
N ASP A 738 9.65 -7.31 5.21
CA ASP A 738 9.98 -5.94 4.82
C ASP A 738 8.77 -5.15 4.29
N VAL A 739 7.65 -5.83 4.01
CA VAL A 739 6.40 -5.20 3.54
C VAL A 739 5.28 -5.15 4.58
N ILE A 740 5.45 -5.87 5.70
CA ILE A 740 4.56 -5.83 6.86
C ILE A 740 5.13 -4.86 7.89
N PRO A 741 4.38 -3.87 8.42
CA PRO A 741 4.91 -2.85 9.34
C PRO A 741 5.60 -3.41 10.60
N PHE A 742 5.01 -4.42 11.23
CA PHE A 742 5.55 -5.10 12.40
C PHE A 742 5.38 -6.61 12.23
N PRO A 743 6.30 -7.28 11.52
CA PRO A 743 6.15 -8.70 11.22
C PRO A 743 6.18 -9.56 12.50
N ARG A 744 5.49 -10.71 12.46
CA ARG A 744 5.52 -11.75 13.50
C ARG A 744 6.07 -13.02 12.88
N SER A 745 7.17 -13.55 13.38
CA SER A 745 7.74 -14.81 12.89
C SER A 745 8.08 -15.74 14.03
N HIS A 746 8.37 -17.00 13.72
CA HIS A 746 8.84 -17.95 14.71
C HIS A 746 10.05 -17.38 15.49
N GLY A 747 10.01 -17.46 16.82
CA GLY A 747 11.01 -16.90 17.72
C GLY A 747 11.05 -15.37 17.82
N LYS A 748 10.23 -14.62 17.06
CA LYS A 748 10.22 -13.15 17.03
C LYS A 748 8.80 -12.58 17.01
N ALA A 749 8.24 -12.35 18.20
CA ALA A 749 6.97 -11.64 18.39
C ALA A 749 7.17 -10.14 18.68
N ASN A 750 8.28 -9.80 19.35
CA ASN A 750 8.74 -8.43 19.58
C ASN A 750 9.96 -8.17 18.70
N ASN A 751 10.07 -6.95 18.15
CA ASN A 751 11.28 -6.50 17.45
C ASN A 751 12.21 -5.80 18.43
#